data_AF-A0A4W6CZD0-F1
#
_entry.id   AF-A0A4W6CZD0-F1
#
_cell.length_a   1.000
_cell.length_b   1.000
_cell.length_c   1.000
_cell.angle_alpha   90.00
_cell.angle_beta   90.00
_cell.angle_gamma   90.00
#
_symmetry.space_group_name_H-M   'P 1'
#
loop_
_entity.id
_entity.type
_entity.pdbx_description
1 polymer ?
#
loop_
_entity_poly.entity_id
_entity_poly.type
_entity_poly.pdbx_seq_one_letter_code
_entity_poly.pdbx_strand_id
1 'polypeptide(L)'
;MPTTNRKKQKQGRDTAVQGTNDSSVVSKVSAAAQGYFHDIFLQHFVCKVARRAPLINRGYYVRWRAVDHCIRRFFQVTENCPKRQILSLGAGFDSLYFRLHADEALIRAVVFEVDFPDVARRKTALINSNITLRGMLDAHLPSPGMSGPLHVSSGQYHLLGLDVREESQVVEALDAAGLDWAAPTLILSEVVLTYMETQWSDVVISWAAKLLPQSLFVMYEQIHPHDPFGRIMQDHFLKLNSTLHAVRQYPDTAAQRRRFLDKGWEQCVCLDMNDFYLGLVPEEERCRVEVLEPFDEYEEWHQKCSHYFILTASRGSFMAQALLSHPPVSPLPSKSPSWSPAALSVKTIPVCVEGLGMASTLVSPGQVLLTGGSSRGGRGAVARVLLRGQEGWRSISVEPSVDLGVRLYHTVTSCPGGGAVVYGGRSSPLNPIGGLFKVNLGPCGPPGPLDSDDRGAVKLCVEQMVCTGDHPPPRWRHTATIVSHKGKNFLFVFGGKNESEAVLGDGHFLCLEQQHWTEIPVEGAAPEALHSHSACSYEGGMVVFGGLNRRGVPLGDTVILRPNDRGFWWDRIAVQPPPIPRYSHSAHVIGEKLVVVGGVWLHSDSVPCVVVINLTTRSSMELSLDTTSVPWPLMLHSFCSELTDSEEPELLLIGGGGNCFSFGTHFNPQPVTVDLRPVLG
;
A
#
# COMPACT_ATOMS: atom_id res chain seq x y z
N MET A 1 -0.34 22.17 -42.73
CA MET A 1 0.79 22.07 -41.77
C MET A 1 0.41 21.69 -40.32
N PRO A 2 -0.82 21.88 -39.78
CA PRO A 2 -1.13 21.45 -38.39
C PRO A 2 -1.51 19.96 -38.25
N THR A 3 -1.94 19.29 -39.32
CA THR A 3 -2.37 17.88 -39.33
C THR A 3 -1.21 16.87 -39.23
N THR A 4 -0.05 17.19 -39.81
CA THR A 4 1.17 16.36 -39.76
C THR A 4 1.81 16.33 -38.38
N ASN A 5 1.79 17.45 -37.63
CA ASN A 5 2.26 17.48 -36.25
C ASN A 5 1.33 16.70 -35.30
N ARG A 6 0.01 16.77 -35.49
CA ARG A 6 -0.95 15.96 -34.71
C ARG A 6 -0.80 14.46 -34.92
N LYS A 7 -0.57 14.01 -36.17
CA LYS A 7 -0.31 12.59 -36.46
C LYS A 7 1.00 12.09 -35.84
N LYS A 8 2.09 12.86 -35.92
CA LYS A 8 3.37 12.52 -35.27
C LYS A 8 3.27 12.49 -33.74
N GLN A 9 2.53 13.43 -33.14
CA GLN A 9 2.27 13.41 -31.69
C GLN A 9 1.41 12.23 -31.26
N LYS A 10 0.37 11.88 -32.03
CA LYS A 10 -0.44 10.68 -31.80
C LYS A 10 0.41 9.41 -31.86
N GLN A 11 1.24 9.28 -32.89
CA GLN A 11 2.14 8.12 -33.05
C GLN A 11 3.16 8.00 -31.91
N GLY A 12 3.76 9.11 -31.45
CA GLY A 12 4.67 9.09 -30.30
C GLY A 12 3.99 8.71 -28.98
N ARG A 13 2.72 9.10 -28.78
CA ARG A 13 1.92 8.69 -27.61
C ARG A 13 1.54 7.21 -27.66
N ASP A 14 1.09 6.73 -28.81
CA ASP A 14 0.73 5.32 -29.00
C ASP A 14 1.96 4.41 -28.77
N THR A 15 3.17 4.81 -29.21
CA THR A 15 4.42 4.10 -28.90
C THR A 15 4.74 4.06 -27.40
N ALA A 16 4.51 5.16 -26.67
CA ALA A 16 4.74 5.20 -25.22
C ALA A 16 3.78 4.28 -24.46
N VAL A 17 2.50 4.24 -24.88
CA VAL A 17 1.51 3.28 -24.36
C VAL A 17 1.95 1.84 -24.63
N GLN A 18 2.45 1.53 -25.82
CA GLN A 18 2.98 0.19 -26.12
C GLN A 18 4.19 -0.20 -25.24
N GLY A 19 4.95 0.78 -24.73
CA GLY A 19 6.05 0.52 -23.78
C GLY A 19 5.59 0.05 -22.40
N THR A 20 4.34 0.30 -22.00
CA THR A 20 3.81 -0.16 -20.71
C THR A 20 3.64 -1.69 -20.68
N ASN A 21 3.31 -2.30 -21.83
CA ASN A 21 3.28 -3.75 -22.02
C ASN A 21 4.61 -4.39 -21.62
N ASP A 22 5.71 -3.86 -22.15
CA ASP A 22 7.05 -4.44 -21.98
C ASP A 22 7.49 -4.38 -20.50
N SER A 23 7.10 -3.34 -19.76
CA SER A 23 7.35 -3.25 -18.31
C SER A 23 6.45 -4.20 -17.49
N SER A 24 5.19 -4.35 -17.92
CA SER A 24 4.19 -5.14 -17.19
C SER A 24 4.47 -6.63 -17.26
N VAL A 25 4.81 -7.16 -18.45
CA VAL A 25 5.12 -8.58 -18.64
C VAL A 25 6.36 -8.99 -17.83
N VAL A 26 7.39 -8.16 -17.73
CA VAL A 26 8.58 -8.43 -16.90
C VAL A 26 8.20 -8.58 -15.43
N SER A 27 7.23 -7.80 -14.96
CA SER A 27 6.78 -7.88 -13.56
C SER A 27 5.89 -9.11 -13.31
N LYS A 28 5.06 -9.52 -14.29
CA LYS A 28 4.35 -10.82 -14.25
C LYS A 28 5.34 -12.00 -14.20
N VAL A 29 6.39 -11.98 -15.04
CA VAL A 29 7.46 -13.00 -15.03
C VAL A 29 8.16 -13.07 -13.67
N SER A 30 8.52 -11.92 -13.09
CA SER A 30 9.14 -11.86 -11.76
C SER A 30 8.26 -12.54 -10.71
N ALA A 31 6.97 -12.20 -10.65
CA ALA A 31 6.04 -12.79 -9.69
C ALA A 31 5.88 -14.31 -9.90
N ALA A 32 5.73 -14.76 -11.14
CA ALA A 32 5.64 -16.19 -11.46
C ALA A 32 6.91 -16.95 -11.02
N ALA A 33 8.10 -16.39 -11.31
CA ALA A 33 9.37 -16.98 -10.95
C ALA A 33 9.61 -17.07 -9.43
N GLN A 34 8.96 -16.21 -8.63
CA GLN A 34 8.98 -16.29 -7.16
C GLN A 34 7.86 -17.18 -6.58
N GLY A 35 7.09 -17.88 -7.43
CA GLY A 35 6.06 -18.83 -6.99
C GLY A 35 4.75 -18.20 -6.55
N TYR A 36 4.50 -16.92 -6.86
CA TYR A 36 3.21 -16.29 -6.54
C TYR A 36 2.05 -16.93 -7.31
N PHE A 37 2.28 -17.30 -8.56
CA PHE A 37 1.35 -18.06 -9.39
C PHE A 37 2.13 -18.89 -10.42
N HIS A 38 1.47 -19.91 -10.96
CA HIS A 38 2.08 -20.78 -11.97
C HIS A 38 1.81 -20.24 -13.38
N ASP A 39 2.87 -19.82 -14.07
CA ASP A 39 2.83 -19.49 -15.49
C ASP A 39 4.23 -19.64 -16.09
N ILE A 40 4.45 -20.74 -16.79
CA ILE A 40 5.74 -21.06 -17.44
C ILE A 40 5.88 -20.43 -18.83
N PHE A 41 4.85 -19.74 -19.33
CA PHE A 41 4.80 -19.22 -20.70
C PHE A 41 5.24 -17.76 -20.78
N LEU A 42 4.99 -16.96 -19.74
CA LEU A 42 5.37 -15.54 -19.70
C LEU A 42 6.85 -15.28 -20.02
N GLN A 43 7.75 -16.18 -19.58
CA GLN A 43 9.19 -16.07 -19.84
C GLN A 43 9.54 -16.07 -21.34
N HIS A 44 8.68 -16.61 -22.20
CA HIS A 44 8.88 -16.65 -23.65
C HIS A 44 8.47 -15.35 -24.35
N PHE A 45 7.84 -14.42 -23.62
CA PHE A 45 7.44 -13.13 -24.16
C PHE A 45 8.32 -11.96 -23.69
N VAL A 46 9.43 -12.23 -23.00
CA VAL A 46 10.36 -11.21 -22.53
C VAL A 46 11.77 -11.44 -23.06
N CYS A 47 12.45 -10.36 -23.45
CA CYS A 47 13.84 -10.45 -23.87
C CYS A 47 14.79 -10.70 -22.69
N LYS A 48 14.47 -10.16 -21.51
CA LYS A 48 15.28 -10.28 -20.30
C LYS A 48 14.38 -10.43 -19.08
N VAL A 49 14.58 -11.51 -18.34
CA VAL A 49 13.98 -11.70 -17.01
C VAL A 49 14.65 -10.75 -16.03
N ALA A 50 13.86 -10.02 -15.24
CA ALA A 50 14.36 -9.15 -14.19
C ALA A 50 13.51 -9.34 -12.93
N ARG A 51 14.18 -9.56 -11.79
CA ARG A 51 13.51 -9.63 -10.49
C ARG A 51 13.00 -8.25 -10.09
N ARG A 52 11.79 -8.21 -9.54
CA ARG A 52 11.15 -7.04 -8.93
C ARG A 52 11.11 -7.17 -7.41
N ALA A 53 10.91 -6.04 -6.73
CA ALA A 53 10.75 -6.01 -5.29
C ALA A 53 9.51 -6.82 -4.84
N PRO A 54 9.50 -7.40 -3.63
CA PRO A 54 8.37 -8.18 -3.11
C PRO A 54 7.03 -7.45 -3.18
N LEU A 55 7.01 -6.14 -2.92
CA LEU A 55 5.82 -5.29 -3.08
C LEU A 55 5.25 -5.34 -4.51
N ILE A 56 6.12 -5.27 -5.53
CA ILE A 56 5.71 -5.35 -6.94
C ILE A 56 5.19 -6.75 -7.25
N ASN A 57 5.86 -7.80 -6.80
CA ASN A 57 5.44 -9.18 -7.01
C ASN A 57 4.05 -9.45 -6.39
N ARG A 58 3.81 -9.04 -5.13
CA ARG A 58 2.49 -9.09 -4.48
C ARG A 58 1.44 -8.30 -5.25
N GLY A 59 1.80 -7.13 -5.76
CA GLY A 59 0.94 -6.30 -6.61
C GLY A 59 0.48 -6.99 -7.88
N TYR A 60 1.39 -7.70 -8.55
CA TYR A 60 1.10 -8.48 -9.76
C TYR A 60 0.41 -9.81 -9.47
N TYR A 61 0.68 -10.42 -8.31
CA TYR A 61 -0.05 -11.59 -7.83
C TYR A 61 -1.54 -11.28 -7.69
N VAL A 62 -1.93 -10.24 -6.95
CA VAL A 62 -3.36 -9.96 -6.72
C VAL A 62 -4.07 -9.53 -8.01
N ARG A 63 -3.35 -8.85 -8.92
CA ARG A 63 -3.82 -8.56 -10.28
C ARG A 63 -4.15 -9.85 -11.03
N TRP A 64 -3.18 -10.77 -11.11
CA TRP A 64 -3.36 -12.07 -11.76
C TRP A 64 -4.49 -12.88 -11.11
N ARG A 65 -4.51 -12.95 -9.77
CA ARG A 65 -5.49 -13.73 -9.00
C ARG A 65 -6.91 -13.24 -9.21
N ALA A 66 -7.13 -11.93 -9.31
CA ALA A 66 -8.45 -11.36 -9.56
C ALA A 66 -8.97 -11.64 -10.96
N VAL A 67 -8.11 -11.49 -11.97
CA VAL A 67 -8.46 -11.85 -13.36
C VAL A 67 -8.72 -13.35 -13.48
N ASP A 68 -7.85 -14.20 -12.93
CA ASP A 68 -8.01 -15.65 -12.95
C ASP A 68 -9.28 -16.10 -12.22
N HIS A 69 -9.62 -15.48 -11.09
CA HIS A 69 -10.87 -15.71 -10.37
C HIS A 69 -12.09 -15.47 -11.26
N CYS A 70 -12.14 -14.34 -11.98
CA CYS A 70 -13.25 -14.00 -12.87
C CYS A 70 -13.34 -14.98 -14.06
N ILE A 71 -12.22 -15.37 -14.64
CA ILE A 71 -12.16 -16.32 -15.77
C ILE A 71 -12.65 -17.71 -15.34
N ARG A 72 -12.17 -18.21 -14.20
CA ARG A 72 -12.62 -19.50 -13.66
C ARG A 72 -14.11 -19.47 -13.33
N ARG A 73 -14.63 -18.36 -12.78
CA ARG A 73 -16.05 -18.19 -12.52
C ARG A 73 -16.88 -18.21 -13.81
N PHE A 74 -16.42 -17.52 -14.85
CA PHE A 74 -17.06 -17.56 -16.17
C PHE A 74 -17.09 -18.99 -16.75
N PHE A 75 -15.99 -19.74 -16.68
CA PHE A 75 -15.97 -21.12 -17.14
C PHE A 75 -16.87 -22.07 -16.35
N GLN A 76 -16.99 -21.88 -15.03
CA GLN A 76 -17.94 -22.63 -14.21
C GLN A 76 -19.38 -22.36 -14.64
N VAL A 77 -19.76 -21.09 -14.82
CA VAL A 77 -21.14 -20.72 -15.21
C VAL A 77 -21.48 -21.19 -16.62
N THR A 78 -20.49 -21.22 -17.53
CA THR A 78 -20.67 -21.57 -18.95
C THR A 78 -20.29 -23.00 -19.29
N GLU A 79 -20.09 -23.89 -18.30
CA GLU A 79 -19.62 -25.25 -18.51
C GLU A 79 -20.49 -26.06 -19.50
N ASN A 80 -21.81 -25.86 -19.41
CA ASN A 80 -22.79 -26.57 -20.25
C ASN A 80 -23.08 -25.87 -21.58
N CYS A 81 -22.44 -24.73 -21.86
CA CYS A 81 -22.67 -24.02 -23.11
C CYS A 81 -22.00 -24.77 -24.29
N PRO A 82 -22.63 -24.78 -25.48
CA PRO A 82 -22.07 -25.46 -26.65
C PRO A 82 -20.81 -24.77 -27.18
N LYS A 83 -20.71 -23.45 -26.98
CA LYS A 83 -19.56 -22.60 -27.32
C LYS A 83 -19.44 -21.51 -26.26
N ARG A 84 -18.21 -21.12 -25.93
CA ARG A 84 -17.88 -20.00 -25.04
C ARG A 84 -16.64 -19.28 -25.55
N GLN A 85 -16.53 -17.99 -25.26
CA GLN A 85 -15.48 -17.16 -25.86
C GLN A 85 -14.83 -16.25 -24.83
N ILE A 86 -13.54 -15.98 -25.02
CA ILE A 86 -12.81 -14.92 -24.32
C ILE A 86 -12.37 -13.91 -25.38
N LEU A 87 -12.71 -12.64 -25.20
CA LEU A 87 -12.23 -11.52 -26.00
C LEU A 87 -11.33 -10.64 -25.10
N SER A 88 -10.02 -10.76 -25.26
CA SER A 88 -9.03 -9.96 -24.52
C SER A 88 -8.64 -8.71 -25.31
N LEU A 89 -9.02 -7.55 -24.80
CA LEU A 89 -8.76 -6.25 -25.40
C LEU A 89 -7.46 -5.67 -24.84
N GLY A 90 -6.52 -5.31 -25.71
CA GLY A 90 -5.18 -4.88 -25.33
C GLY A 90 -4.39 -6.00 -24.64
N ALA A 91 -4.42 -7.20 -25.23
CA ALA A 91 -3.84 -8.40 -24.61
C ALA A 91 -2.33 -8.32 -24.38
N GLY A 92 -1.63 -7.43 -25.09
CA GLY A 92 -0.19 -7.28 -24.99
C GLY A 92 0.52 -8.62 -25.14
N PHE A 93 1.48 -8.87 -24.27
CA PHE A 93 2.22 -10.13 -24.17
C PHE A 93 1.69 -11.06 -23.07
N ASP A 94 0.38 -11.01 -22.81
CA ASP A 94 -0.27 -11.95 -21.89
C ASP A 94 -0.21 -13.40 -22.41
N SER A 95 -0.13 -14.34 -21.49
CA SER A 95 0.02 -15.78 -21.71
C SER A 95 -1.28 -16.56 -21.50
N LEU A 96 -2.42 -15.90 -21.27
CA LEU A 96 -3.68 -16.50 -20.83
C LEU A 96 -4.08 -17.71 -21.67
N TYR A 97 -4.07 -17.60 -23.00
CA TYR A 97 -4.41 -18.72 -23.88
C TYR A 97 -3.55 -19.95 -23.58
N PHE A 98 -2.22 -19.79 -23.56
CA PHE A 98 -1.28 -20.90 -23.35
C PHE A 98 -1.49 -21.53 -21.97
N ARG A 99 -1.72 -20.72 -20.95
CA ARG A 99 -1.99 -21.21 -19.59
C ARG A 99 -3.30 -21.99 -19.52
N LEU A 100 -4.37 -21.48 -20.11
CA LEU A 100 -5.67 -22.18 -20.15
C LEU A 100 -5.62 -23.46 -21.00
N HIS A 101 -4.86 -23.46 -22.09
CA HIS A 101 -4.64 -24.65 -22.92
C HIS A 101 -3.87 -25.72 -22.13
N ALA A 102 -2.82 -25.34 -21.40
CA ALA A 102 -2.06 -26.26 -20.55
C ALA A 102 -2.89 -26.82 -19.38
N ASP A 103 -3.81 -26.02 -18.83
CA ASP A 103 -4.75 -26.43 -17.79
C ASP A 103 -5.94 -27.28 -18.34
N GLU A 104 -5.96 -27.59 -19.65
CA GLU A 104 -7.08 -28.26 -20.36
C GLU A 104 -8.44 -27.55 -20.18
N ALA A 105 -8.41 -26.25 -19.87
CA ALA A 105 -9.59 -25.45 -19.54
C ALA A 105 -10.35 -24.93 -20.77
N LEU A 106 -9.79 -25.08 -21.98
CA LEU A 106 -10.35 -24.52 -23.21
C LEU A 106 -11.41 -25.39 -23.89
N ILE A 107 -11.94 -26.43 -23.24
CA ILE A 107 -13.01 -27.26 -23.82
C ILE A 107 -14.17 -26.37 -24.28
N ARG A 108 -14.49 -26.42 -25.59
CA ARG A 108 -15.52 -25.59 -26.28
C ARG A 108 -15.30 -24.08 -26.15
N ALA A 109 -14.10 -23.65 -25.77
CA ALA A 109 -13.71 -22.26 -25.63
C ALA A 109 -12.82 -21.81 -26.80
N VAL A 110 -12.99 -20.57 -27.22
CA VAL A 110 -12.12 -19.89 -28.19
C VAL A 110 -11.65 -18.56 -27.60
N VAL A 111 -10.36 -18.27 -27.73
CA VAL A 111 -9.74 -17.05 -27.24
C VAL A 111 -9.41 -16.13 -28.42
N PHE A 112 -9.96 -14.92 -28.37
CA PHE A 112 -9.65 -13.83 -29.29
C PHE A 112 -8.85 -12.78 -28.53
N GLU A 113 -7.67 -12.45 -29.02
CA GLU A 113 -6.86 -11.36 -28.51
C GLU A 113 -6.81 -10.23 -29.53
N VAL A 114 -6.96 -9.00 -29.04
CA VAL A 114 -6.85 -7.78 -29.87
C VAL A 114 -5.80 -6.87 -29.26
N ASP A 115 -4.87 -6.39 -30.06
CA ASP A 115 -3.94 -5.32 -29.68
C ASP A 115 -3.54 -4.51 -30.92
N PHE A 116 -2.76 -3.44 -30.75
CA PHE A 116 -2.24 -2.67 -31.87
C PHE A 116 -1.47 -3.57 -32.85
N PRO A 117 -1.54 -3.28 -34.17
CA PRO A 117 -0.87 -4.08 -35.20
C PRO A 117 0.62 -4.36 -34.92
N ASP A 118 1.33 -3.39 -34.35
CA ASP A 118 2.75 -3.54 -34.01
C ASP A 118 2.98 -4.51 -32.84
N VAL A 119 2.11 -4.49 -31.82
CA VAL A 119 2.17 -5.41 -30.68
C VAL A 119 1.80 -6.82 -31.12
N ALA A 120 0.70 -6.98 -31.88
CA ALA A 120 0.28 -8.26 -32.44
C ALA A 120 1.38 -8.89 -33.32
N ARG A 121 2.06 -8.09 -34.16
CA ARG A 121 3.18 -8.54 -34.98
C ARG A 121 4.36 -9.03 -34.12
N ARG A 122 4.75 -8.27 -33.08
CA ARG A 122 5.83 -8.68 -32.16
C ARG A 122 5.47 -9.98 -31.43
N LYS A 123 4.26 -10.10 -30.91
CA LYS A 123 3.77 -11.31 -30.23
C LYS A 123 3.79 -12.52 -31.16
N THR A 124 3.34 -12.34 -32.40
CA THR A 124 3.36 -13.38 -33.44
C THR A 124 4.78 -13.86 -33.75
N ALA A 125 5.75 -12.95 -33.84
CA ALA A 125 7.15 -13.32 -34.04
C ALA A 125 7.68 -14.16 -32.87
N LEU A 126 7.35 -13.80 -31.62
CA LEU A 126 7.72 -14.56 -30.42
C LEU A 126 7.07 -15.96 -30.39
N ILE A 127 5.78 -16.05 -30.69
CA ILE A 127 5.06 -17.34 -30.81
C ILE A 127 5.72 -18.23 -31.87
N ASN A 128 5.97 -17.69 -33.07
CA ASN A 128 6.50 -18.48 -34.19
C ASN A 128 7.96 -18.94 -34.01
N SER A 129 8.75 -18.17 -33.26
CA SER A 129 10.15 -18.48 -32.95
C SER A 129 10.33 -19.42 -31.77
N ASN A 130 9.27 -19.67 -30.99
CA ASN A 130 9.31 -20.54 -29.82
C ASN A 130 8.56 -21.85 -30.08
N ILE A 131 9.27 -22.98 -30.06
CA ILE A 131 8.70 -24.29 -30.35
C ILE A 131 7.60 -24.71 -29.36
N THR A 132 7.72 -24.33 -28.09
CA THR A 132 6.73 -24.63 -27.05
C THR A 132 5.43 -23.91 -27.33
N LEU A 133 5.47 -22.59 -27.55
CA LEU A 133 4.28 -21.80 -27.85
C LEU A 133 3.64 -22.24 -29.16
N ARG A 134 4.45 -22.43 -30.21
CA ARG A 134 3.96 -22.87 -31.52
C ARG A 134 3.33 -24.26 -31.48
N GLY A 135 3.90 -25.18 -30.68
CA GLY A 135 3.39 -26.54 -30.53
C GLY A 135 2.01 -26.63 -29.87
N MET A 136 1.54 -25.55 -29.24
CA MET A 136 0.21 -25.46 -28.61
C MET A 136 -0.86 -24.84 -29.53
N LEU A 137 -0.51 -24.58 -30.80
CA LEU A 137 -1.44 -24.11 -31.81
C LEU A 137 -1.63 -25.21 -32.85
N ASP A 138 -2.88 -25.41 -33.28
CA ASP A 138 -3.19 -26.33 -34.38
C ASP A 138 -2.50 -25.91 -35.68
N ALA A 139 -2.29 -26.86 -36.61
CA ALA A 139 -1.48 -26.71 -37.82
C ALA A 139 -1.99 -25.67 -38.87
N HIS A 140 -2.97 -24.83 -38.54
CA HIS A 140 -3.56 -23.82 -39.42
C HIS A 140 -3.03 -22.42 -39.16
N LEU A 141 -1.71 -22.25 -39.14
CA LEU A 141 -1.13 -20.90 -39.20
C LEU A 141 -1.48 -20.27 -40.57
N PRO A 142 -1.95 -19.01 -40.61
CA PRO A 142 -2.12 -18.32 -41.87
C PRO A 142 -0.79 -18.26 -42.63
N SER A 143 -0.82 -18.49 -43.94
CA SER A 143 0.36 -18.49 -44.80
C SER A 143 1.17 -17.19 -44.59
N PRO A 144 2.51 -17.26 -44.46
CA PRO A 144 3.34 -16.07 -44.31
C PRO A 144 3.14 -15.15 -45.53
N GLY A 145 2.45 -14.02 -45.32
CA GLY A 145 2.11 -13.08 -46.40
C GLY A 145 0.65 -12.59 -46.43
N MET A 146 -0.24 -13.04 -45.54
CA MET A 146 -1.59 -12.46 -45.45
C MET A 146 -1.54 -11.00 -44.98
N SER A 147 -1.85 -10.08 -45.90
CA SER A 147 -2.14 -8.68 -45.64
C SER A 147 -3.53 -8.58 -44.99
N GLY A 148 -3.60 -8.50 -43.66
CA GLY A 148 -4.87 -8.35 -42.94
C GLY A 148 -4.68 -8.18 -41.43
N PRO A 149 -5.77 -7.93 -40.69
CA PRO A 149 -5.72 -7.74 -39.24
C PRO A 149 -5.47 -9.04 -38.45
N LEU A 150 -5.69 -10.22 -39.05
CA LEU A 150 -5.48 -11.51 -38.41
C LEU A 150 -4.01 -11.94 -38.50
N HIS A 151 -3.32 -11.97 -37.36
CA HIS A 151 -1.90 -12.31 -37.28
C HIS A 151 -1.64 -13.78 -36.92
N VAL A 152 -2.46 -14.36 -36.04
CA VAL A 152 -2.43 -15.79 -35.67
C VAL A 152 -3.86 -16.32 -35.73
N SER A 153 -4.03 -17.51 -36.28
CA SER A 153 -5.30 -18.24 -36.31
C SER A 153 -5.04 -19.70 -35.99
N SER A 154 -5.92 -20.32 -35.21
CA SER A 154 -5.94 -21.74 -34.86
C SER A 154 -7.37 -22.13 -34.47
N GLY A 155 -7.62 -23.39 -34.10
CA GLY A 155 -8.97 -23.82 -33.72
C GLY A 155 -9.52 -23.12 -32.46
N GLN A 156 -8.64 -22.71 -31.54
CA GLN A 156 -9.03 -22.15 -30.23
C GLN A 156 -8.39 -20.80 -29.90
N TYR A 157 -7.58 -20.24 -30.80
CA TYR A 157 -6.86 -18.98 -30.58
C TYR A 157 -6.73 -18.14 -31.84
N HIS A 158 -7.10 -16.87 -31.72
CA HIS A 158 -6.96 -15.85 -32.76
C HIS A 158 -6.31 -14.59 -32.18
N LEU A 159 -5.28 -14.08 -32.86
CA LEU A 159 -4.61 -12.81 -32.51
C LEU A 159 -4.85 -11.79 -33.63
N LEU A 160 -5.47 -10.67 -33.28
CA LEU A 160 -5.81 -9.61 -34.20
C LEU A 160 -5.04 -8.31 -33.88
N GLY A 161 -4.51 -7.68 -34.92
CA GLY A 161 -3.81 -6.41 -34.91
C GLY A 161 -4.75 -5.28 -35.32
N LEU A 162 -5.41 -4.64 -34.36
CA LEU A 162 -6.46 -3.65 -34.57
C LEU A 162 -6.37 -2.53 -33.53
N ASP A 163 -6.86 -1.35 -33.91
CA ASP A 163 -7.14 -0.29 -32.94
C ASP A 163 -8.56 -0.47 -32.39
N VAL A 164 -8.68 -0.85 -31.12
CA VAL A 164 -9.97 -1.11 -30.47
C VAL A 164 -10.91 0.10 -30.44
N ARG A 165 -10.40 1.30 -30.72
CA ARG A 165 -11.18 2.55 -30.84
C ARG A 165 -12.04 2.59 -32.09
N GLU A 166 -11.69 1.81 -33.12
CA GLU A 166 -12.35 1.82 -34.43
C GLU A 166 -13.40 0.70 -34.52
N GLU A 167 -14.59 0.92 -33.94
CA GLU A 167 -15.68 -0.08 -33.80
C GLU A 167 -15.92 -0.89 -35.10
N SER A 168 -16.09 -0.22 -36.23
CA SER A 168 -16.39 -0.90 -37.50
C SER A 168 -15.31 -1.90 -37.93
N GLN A 169 -14.03 -1.55 -37.73
CA GLN A 169 -12.91 -2.43 -38.09
C GLN A 169 -12.80 -3.61 -37.11
N VAL A 170 -13.08 -3.37 -35.83
CA VAL A 170 -13.11 -4.42 -34.80
C VAL A 170 -14.19 -5.44 -35.12
N VAL A 171 -15.40 -4.98 -35.44
CA VAL A 171 -16.54 -5.84 -35.78
C VAL A 171 -16.24 -6.66 -37.02
N GLU A 172 -15.81 -6.03 -38.12
CA GLU A 172 -15.49 -6.72 -39.38
C GLU A 172 -14.41 -7.80 -39.18
N ALA A 173 -13.35 -7.47 -38.45
CA ALA A 173 -12.24 -8.38 -38.24
C ALA A 173 -12.56 -9.55 -37.28
N LEU A 174 -13.34 -9.29 -36.22
CA LEU A 174 -13.80 -10.35 -35.31
C LEU A 174 -14.80 -11.29 -35.97
N ASP A 175 -15.71 -10.76 -36.79
CA ASP A 175 -16.65 -11.55 -37.60
C ASP A 175 -15.89 -12.45 -38.58
N ALA A 176 -14.91 -11.89 -39.30
CA ALA A 176 -14.03 -12.64 -40.19
C ALA A 176 -13.18 -13.70 -39.47
N ALA A 177 -12.85 -13.47 -38.19
CA ALA A 177 -12.14 -14.44 -37.35
C ALA A 177 -13.06 -15.52 -36.75
N GLY A 178 -14.38 -15.45 -36.94
CA GLY A 178 -15.33 -16.46 -36.47
C GLY A 178 -15.84 -16.26 -35.04
N LEU A 179 -15.79 -15.03 -34.52
CA LEU A 179 -16.43 -14.68 -33.26
C LEU A 179 -17.96 -14.85 -33.39
N ASP A 180 -18.54 -15.64 -32.50
CA ASP A 180 -19.98 -15.85 -32.43
C ASP A 180 -20.62 -14.80 -31.52
N TRP A 181 -21.28 -13.81 -32.10
CA TRP A 181 -21.89 -12.71 -31.36
C TRP A 181 -23.00 -13.15 -30.38
N ALA A 182 -23.60 -14.33 -30.56
CA ALA A 182 -24.66 -14.82 -29.68
C ALA A 182 -24.14 -15.68 -28.52
N ALA A 183 -22.94 -16.26 -28.65
CA ALA A 183 -22.38 -17.15 -27.64
C ALA A 183 -21.90 -16.38 -26.39
N PRO A 184 -21.96 -17.03 -25.19
CA PRO A 184 -21.41 -16.47 -23.96
C PRO A 184 -19.97 -16.01 -24.13
N THR A 185 -19.72 -14.72 -23.88
CA THR A 185 -18.42 -14.09 -24.13
C THR A 185 -17.92 -13.33 -22.91
N LEU A 186 -16.77 -13.72 -22.38
CA LEU A 186 -16.03 -12.92 -21.42
C LEU A 186 -15.18 -11.89 -22.17
N ILE A 187 -15.29 -10.63 -21.79
CA ILE A 187 -14.50 -9.53 -22.35
C ILE A 187 -13.51 -9.11 -21.29
N LEU A 188 -12.21 -9.20 -21.56
CA LEU A 188 -11.16 -8.86 -20.62
C LEU A 188 -10.50 -7.54 -21.02
N SER A 189 -10.41 -6.60 -20.08
CA SER A 189 -9.59 -5.40 -20.22
C SER A 189 -8.74 -5.19 -18.97
N GLU A 190 -7.44 -5.42 -19.08
CA GLU A 190 -6.52 -5.44 -17.94
C GLU A 190 -5.48 -4.33 -18.06
N VAL A 191 -5.79 -3.13 -17.53
CA VAL A 191 -5.00 -1.90 -17.63
C VAL A 191 -4.84 -1.45 -19.09
N VAL A 192 -5.95 -1.17 -19.77
CA VAL A 192 -5.96 -0.88 -21.21
C VAL A 192 -6.79 0.35 -21.53
N LEU A 193 -8.07 0.36 -21.12
CA LEU A 193 -9.00 1.47 -21.38
C LEU A 193 -8.59 2.77 -20.66
N THR A 194 -7.85 2.66 -19.56
CA THR A 194 -7.32 3.84 -18.84
C THR A 194 -6.36 4.68 -19.69
N TYR A 195 -5.68 4.11 -20.69
CA TYR A 195 -4.71 4.83 -21.53
C TYR A 195 -5.33 5.62 -22.69
N MET A 196 -6.61 5.40 -22.99
CA MET A 196 -7.31 6.15 -24.04
C MET A 196 -8.22 7.21 -23.43
N GLU A 197 -8.38 8.34 -24.14
CA GLU A 197 -9.31 9.39 -23.71
C GLU A 197 -10.70 8.80 -23.43
N THR A 198 -11.35 9.30 -22.37
CA THR A 198 -12.55 8.68 -21.80
C THR A 198 -13.67 8.48 -22.81
N GLN A 199 -13.81 9.38 -23.78
CA GLN A 199 -14.79 9.25 -24.86
C GLN A 199 -14.61 7.96 -25.68
N TRP A 200 -13.37 7.51 -25.90
CA TRP A 200 -13.08 6.30 -26.68
C TRP A 200 -13.26 5.04 -25.84
N SER A 201 -12.80 5.04 -24.58
CA SER A 201 -13.01 3.87 -23.72
C SER A 201 -14.49 3.66 -23.41
N ASP A 202 -15.27 4.74 -23.29
CA ASP A 202 -16.72 4.66 -23.16
C ASP A 202 -17.40 4.07 -24.41
N VAL A 203 -16.92 4.40 -25.60
CA VAL A 203 -17.39 3.77 -26.85
C VAL A 203 -17.11 2.28 -26.84
N VAL A 204 -15.91 1.87 -26.39
CA VAL A 204 -15.55 0.43 -26.28
C VAL A 204 -16.51 -0.33 -25.37
N ILE A 205 -16.77 0.21 -24.18
CA ILE A 205 -17.71 -0.38 -23.21
C ILE A 205 -19.13 -0.46 -23.78
N SER A 206 -19.55 0.58 -24.51
CA SER A 206 -20.89 0.71 -25.08
C SER A 206 -21.13 -0.27 -26.23
N TRP A 207 -20.21 -0.37 -27.20
CA TRP A 207 -20.41 -1.31 -28.30
C TRP A 207 -20.35 -2.75 -27.82
N ALA A 208 -19.50 -3.07 -26.83
CA ALA A 208 -19.43 -4.39 -26.23
C ALA A 208 -20.80 -4.83 -25.66
N ALA A 209 -21.46 -3.97 -24.88
CA ALA A 209 -22.80 -4.24 -24.34
C ALA A 209 -23.87 -4.37 -25.43
N LYS A 210 -23.74 -3.60 -26.51
CA LYS A 210 -24.67 -3.59 -27.65
C LYS A 210 -24.57 -4.85 -28.50
N LEU A 211 -23.35 -5.32 -28.77
CA LEU A 211 -23.10 -6.39 -29.74
C LEU A 211 -23.04 -7.79 -29.10
N LEU A 212 -22.79 -7.90 -27.79
CA LEU A 212 -22.66 -9.17 -27.08
C LEU A 212 -23.76 -9.33 -26.02
N PRO A 213 -24.93 -9.89 -26.37
CA PRO A 213 -26.12 -9.95 -25.52
C PRO A 213 -25.99 -10.92 -24.33
N GLN A 214 -25.02 -11.84 -24.36
CA GLN A 214 -24.67 -12.74 -23.27
C GLN A 214 -23.18 -12.57 -22.95
N SER A 215 -22.84 -11.52 -22.20
CA SER A 215 -21.44 -11.22 -21.92
C SER A 215 -21.15 -10.85 -20.47
N LEU A 216 -19.89 -11.06 -20.10
CA LEU A 216 -19.30 -10.61 -18.84
C LEU A 216 -18.08 -9.74 -19.16
N PHE A 217 -18.14 -8.45 -18.85
CA PHE A 217 -16.97 -7.58 -18.92
C PHE A 217 -16.18 -7.67 -17.62
N VAL A 218 -14.89 -7.99 -17.72
CA VAL A 218 -13.93 -8.00 -16.61
C VAL A 218 -12.94 -6.88 -16.83
N MET A 219 -12.83 -5.96 -15.87
CA MET A 219 -11.93 -4.82 -15.96
C MET A 219 -11.06 -4.70 -14.71
N TYR A 220 -9.74 -4.58 -14.90
CA TYR A 220 -8.78 -4.27 -13.83
C TYR A 220 -8.01 -3.00 -14.17
N GLU A 221 -8.24 -1.90 -13.44
CA GLU A 221 -7.60 -0.59 -13.69
C GLU A 221 -7.38 0.20 -12.40
N GLN A 222 -6.86 1.42 -12.54
CA GLN A 222 -6.56 2.34 -11.45
C GLN A 222 -7.80 3.16 -11.01
N ILE A 223 -7.82 3.57 -9.74
CA ILE A 223 -8.78 4.51 -9.10
C ILE A 223 -8.04 5.42 -8.11
N HIS A 224 -8.78 6.32 -7.47
CA HIS A 224 -8.41 7.28 -6.43
C HIS A 224 -7.25 8.20 -6.84
N PRO A 225 -7.45 9.09 -7.83
CA PRO A 225 -6.36 9.93 -8.36
C PRO A 225 -5.95 11.08 -7.43
N HIS A 226 -6.74 11.41 -6.40
CA HIS A 226 -6.63 12.69 -5.71
C HIS A 226 -5.80 12.66 -4.42
N ASP A 227 -5.68 11.50 -3.78
CA ASP A 227 -4.92 11.35 -2.55
C ASP A 227 -3.38 11.42 -2.80
N PRO A 228 -2.54 11.45 -1.76
CA PRO A 228 -1.08 11.49 -1.93
C PRO A 228 -0.51 10.41 -2.86
N PHE A 229 -0.95 9.16 -2.74
CA PHE A 229 -0.46 8.05 -3.56
C PHE A 229 -0.96 8.15 -5.00
N GLY A 230 -2.26 8.45 -5.17
CA GLY A 230 -2.89 8.67 -6.47
C GLY A 230 -2.24 9.79 -7.28
N ARG A 231 -1.78 10.86 -6.62
CA ARG A 231 -1.03 11.93 -7.27
C ARG A 231 0.34 11.48 -7.76
N ILE A 232 1.07 10.71 -6.96
CA ILE A 232 2.38 10.14 -7.37
C ILE A 232 2.20 9.17 -8.54
N MET A 233 1.17 8.33 -8.47
CA MET A 233 0.79 7.42 -9.57
C MET A 233 0.50 8.20 -10.86
N GLN A 234 -0.33 9.24 -10.80
CA GLN A 234 -0.63 10.07 -11.97
C GLN A 234 0.62 10.73 -12.55
N ASP A 235 1.47 11.31 -11.70
CA ASP A 235 2.70 11.97 -12.14
C ASP A 235 3.67 10.99 -12.81
N HIS A 236 3.75 9.75 -12.32
CA HIS A 236 4.53 8.69 -12.95
C HIS A 236 4.07 8.40 -14.38
N PHE A 237 2.78 8.15 -14.58
CA PHE A 237 2.22 7.87 -15.91
C PHE A 237 2.28 9.09 -16.84
N LEU A 238 2.17 10.31 -16.30
CA LEU A 238 2.38 11.54 -17.06
C LEU A 238 3.83 11.65 -17.57
N LYS A 239 4.83 11.37 -16.73
CA LYS A 239 6.26 11.36 -17.12
C LYS A 239 6.56 10.31 -18.19
N LEU A 240 5.84 9.19 -18.18
CA LEU A 240 5.95 8.14 -19.18
C LEU A 240 5.16 8.42 -20.48
N ASN A 241 4.52 9.58 -20.62
CA ASN A 241 3.62 9.90 -21.74
C ASN A 241 2.47 8.88 -21.94
N SER A 242 2.02 8.24 -20.85
CA SER A 242 0.96 7.23 -20.82
C SER A 242 -0.13 7.61 -19.80
N THR A 243 -0.65 8.83 -19.94
CA THR A 243 -1.64 9.44 -19.05
C THR A 243 -2.82 8.50 -18.76
N LEU A 244 -3.23 8.43 -17.49
CA LEU A 244 -4.46 7.76 -17.06
C LEU A 244 -5.63 8.72 -17.27
N HIS A 245 -6.49 8.42 -18.24
CA HIS A 245 -7.59 9.31 -18.65
C HIS A 245 -8.87 9.05 -17.86
N ALA A 246 -9.29 7.78 -17.77
CA ALA A 246 -10.57 7.40 -17.17
C ALA A 246 -10.70 7.82 -15.70
N VAL A 247 -9.59 7.75 -14.94
CA VAL A 247 -9.56 8.08 -13.51
C VAL A 247 -10.00 9.50 -13.18
N ARG A 248 -9.93 10.45 -14.13
CA ARG A 248 -10.37 11.84 -13.90
C ARG A 248 -11.89 11.98 -13.86
N GLN A 249 -12.60 11.14 -14.60
CA GLN A 249 -14.06 11.17 -14.71
C GLN A 249 -14.72 10.07 -13.86
N TYR A 250 -14.02 8.95 -13.69
CA TYR A 250 -14.47 7.80 -12.92
C TYR A 250 -13.42 7.49 -11.82
N PRO A 251 -13.35 8.33 -10.77
CA PRO A 251 -12.26 8.29 -9.80
C PRO A 251 -12.35 7.14 -8.80
N ASP A 252 -13.51 6.52 -8.60
CA ASP A 252 -13.73 5.52 -7.56
C ASP A 252 -14.57 4.34 -8.06
N THR A 253 -14.77 3.33 -7.21
CA THR A 253 -15.52 2.12 -7.54
C THR A 253 -17.00 2.40 -7.86
N ALA A 254 -17.61 3.40 -7.21
CA ALA A 254 -19.00 3.78 -7.43
C ALA A 254 -19.18 4.46 -8.79
N ALA A 255 -18.25 5.34 -9.17
CA ALA A 255 -18.22 6.01 -10.46
C ALA A 255 -17.96 5.02 -11.60
N GLN A 256 -17.05 4.05 -11.42
CA GLN A 256 -16.83 2.98 -12.39
C GLN A 256 -18.06 2.06 -12.53
N ARG A 257 -18.76 1.75 -11.43
CA ARG A 257 -20.02 1.00 -11.52
C ARG A 257 -21.07 1.77 -12.31
N ARG A 258 -21.24 3.07 -12.01
CA ARG A 258 -22.18 3.95 -12.73
C ARG A 258 -21.85 4.02 -14.21
N ARG A 259 -20.57 4.16 -14.56
CA ARG A 259 -20.07 4.15 -15.94
C ARG A 259 -20.61 2.95 -16.72
N PHE A 260 -20.48 1.73 -16.22
CA PHE A 260 -20.91 0.54 -16.95
C PHE A 260 -22.43 0.49 -17.13
N LEU A 261 -23.19 0.81 -16.08
CA LEU A 261 -24.65 0.84 -16.15
C LEU A 261 -25.14 1.87 -17.18
N ASP A 262 -24.55 3.05 -17.20
CA ASP A 262 -24.89 4.12 -18.14
C ASP A 262 -24.50 3.78 -19.60
N LYS A 263 -23.58 2.82 -19.80
CA LYS A 263 -23.13 2.33 -21.12
C LYS A 263 -23.80 1.03 -21.55
N GLY A 264 -24.95 0.68 -20.95
CA GLY A 264 -25.82 -0.41 -21.43
C GLY A 264 -25.62 -1.77 -20.76
N TRP A 265 -24.76 -1.86 -19.74
CA TRP A 265 -24.63 -3.06 -18.91
C TRP A 265 -25.76 -3.13 -17.88
N GLU A 266 -26.25 -4.33 -17.57
CA GLU A 266 -27.46 -4.52 -16.75
C GLU A 266 -27.15 -4.57 -15.26
N GLN A 267 -26.04 -5.21 -14.91
CA GLN A 267 -25.55 -5.34 -13.54
C GLN A 267 -24.04 -5.16 -13.53
N CYS A 268 -23.53 -4.62 -12.43
CA CYS A 268 -22.11 -4.33 -12.30
C CYS A 268 -21.68 -4.38 -10.82
N VAL A 269 -20.62 -5.12 -10.55
CA VAL A 269 -19.96 -5.24 -9.24
C VAL A 269 -18.51 -4.78 -9.40
N CYS A 270 -18.06 -3.89 -8.51
CA CYS A 270 -16.73 -3.31 -8.52
C CYS A 270 -16.17 -3.37 -7.09
N LEU A 271 -14.98 -3.96 -6.94
CA LEU A 271 -14.27 -4.07 -5.68
C LEU A 271 -12.88 -3.45 -5.84
N ASP A 272 -12.42 -2.70 -4.85
CA ASP A 272 -10.98 -2.41 -4.78
C ASP A 272 -10.19 -3.69 -4.48
N MET A 273 -8.86 -3.64 -4.61
CA MET A 273 -8.07 -4.85 -4.42
C MET A 273 -7.91 -5.26 -2.96
N ASN A 274 -8.16 -4.39 -1.99
CA ASN A 274 -8.19 -4.78 -0.57
C ASN A 274 -9.43 -5.62 -0.28
N ASP A 275 -10.59 -5.18 -0.75
CA ASP A 275 -11.86 -5.93 -0.63
C ASP A 275 -11.77 -7.28 -1.34
N PHE A 276 -11.19 -7.30 -2.55
CA PHE A 276 -10.94 -8.56 -3.26
C PHE A 276 -9.98 -9.47 -2.48
N TYR A 277 -8.82 -8.96 -2.06
CA TYR A 277 -7.77 -9.77 -1.43
C TYR A 277 -8.22 -10.32 -0.07
N LEU A 278 -8.79 -9.48 0.80
CA LEU A 278 -9.20 -9.90 2.13
C LEU A 278 -10.53 -10.65 2.12
N GLY A 279 -11.43 -10.34 1.18
CA GLY A 279 -12.78 -10.88 1.12
C GLY A 279 -12.94 -12.15 0.29
N LEU A 280 -12.20 -12.28 -0.83
CA LEU A 280 -12.40 -13.37 -1.80
C LEU A 280 -11.19 -14.32 -1.94
N VAL A 281 -9.99 -13.92 -1.49
CA VAL A 281 -8.84 -14.84 -1.48
C VAL A 281 -8.84 -15.67 -0.18
N PRO A 282 -8.86 -17.01 -0.27
CA PRO A 282 -8.83 -17.87 0.92
C PRO A 282 -7.65 -17.56 1.84
N GLU A 283 -7.86 -17.69 3.15
CA GLU A 283 -6.81 -17.42 4.16
C GLU A 283 -5.57 -18.29 3.95
N GLU A 284 -5.73 -19.57 3.62
CA GLU A 284 -4.62 -20.48 3.30
C GLU A 284 -3.75 -19.95 2.16
N GLU A 285 -4.38 -19.43 1.11
CA GLU A 285 -3.67 -18.86 -0.04
C GLU A 285 -2.97 -17.54 0.32
N ARG A 286 -3.56 -16.72 1.19
CA ARG A 286 -2.90 -15.51 1.72
C ARG A 286 -1.69 -15.88 2.56
N CYS A 287 -1.80 -16.88 3.45
CA CYS A 287 -0.68 -17.39 4.24
C CYS A 287 0.45 -17.94 3.35
N ARG A 288 0.11 -18.68 2.28
CA ARG A 288 1.10 -19.16 1.30
C ARG A 288 1.86 -18.02 0.65
N VAL A 289 1.18 -16.97 0.21
CA VAL A 289 1.79 -15.80 -0.44
C VAL A 289 2.67 -15.01 0.52
N GLU A 290 2.26 -14.90 1.79
CA GLU A 290 2.99 -14.14 2.80
C GLU A 290 4.38 -14.70 3.09
N VAL A 291 4.59 -16.02 2.95
CA VAL A 291 5.87 -16.68 3.25
C VAL A 291 6.82 -16.81 2.05
N LEU A 292 6.41 -16.40 0.84
CA LEU A 292 7.22 -16.54 -0.38
C LEU A 292 8.48 -15.66 -0.37
N GLU A 293 8.34 -14.44 0.12
CA GLU A 293 9.41 -13.46 0.17
C GLU A 293 9.29 -12.62 1.45
N PRO A 294 10.43 -12.21 2.07
CA PRO A 294 10.41 -11.33 3.22
C PRO A 294 9.74 -9.99 2.89
N PHE A 295 8.89 -9.48 3.79
CA PHE A 295 8.03 -8.35 3.48
C PHE A 295 7.73 -7.40 4.65
N ASP A 296 7.96 -6.11 4.40
CA ASP A 296 7.85 -5.01 5.36
C ASP A 296 7.11 -3.76 4.88
N GLU A 297 6.68 -3.72 3.62
CA GLU A 297 6.08 -2.57 2.94
C GLU A 297 4.53 -2.59 2.98
N TYR A 298 3.96 -2.88 4.17
CA TYR A 298 2.51 -3.06 4.33
C TYR A 298 1.70 -1.82 3.93
N GLU A 299 2.19 -0.63 4.27
CA GLU A 299 1.59 0.67 3.92
C GLU A 299 1.39 0.78 2.41
N GLU A 300 2.45 0.53 1.67
CA GLU A 300 2.47 0.60 0.21
C GLU A 300 1.61 -0.48 -0.44
N TRP A 301 1.57 -1.67 0.16
CA TRP A 301 0.74 -2.78 -0.31
C TRP A 301 -0.74 -2.42 -0.24
N HIS A 302 -1.19 -1.92 0.91
CA HIS A 302 -2.57 -1.52 1.09
C HIS A 302 -2.92 -0.30 0.26
N GLN A 303 -2.04 0.70 0.15
CA GLN A 303 -2.25 1.84 -0.75
C GLN A 303 -2.33 1.39 -2.22
N LYS A 304 -1.42 0.54 -2.70
CA LYS A 304 -1.52 -0.04 -4.05
C LYS A 304 -2.87 -0.72 -4.24
N CYS A 305 -3.35 -1.46 -3.24
CA CYS A 305 -4.61 -2.17 -3.37
C CYS A 305 -5.83 -1.24 -3.37
N SER A 306 -5.80 -0.12 -2.64
CA SER A 306 -6.85 0.91 -2.67
C SER A 306 -6.89 1.68 -3.99
N HIS A 307 -5.81 1.66 -4.77
CA HIS A 307 -5.68 2.43 -6.02
C HIS A 307 -5.88 1.61 -7.28
N TYR A 308 -6.27 0.34 -7.13
CA TYR A 308 -6.65 -0.53 -8.22
C TYR A 308 -7.98 -1.20 -7.87
N PHE A 309 -8.73 -1.61 -8.88
CA PHE A 309 -9.98 -2.32 -8.69
C PHE A 309 -10.10 -3.48 -9.67
N ILE A 310 -11.01 -4.39 -9.35
CA ILE A 310 -11.54 -5.41 -10.26
C ILE A 310 -13.05 -5.21 -10.38
N LEU A 311 -13.53 -5.17 -11.62
CA LEU A 311 -14.92 -4.96 -11.96
C LEU A 311 -15.42 -6.10 -12.83
N THR A 312 -16.65 -6.55 -12.55
CA THR A 312 -17.43 -7.42 -13.42
C THR A 312 -18.74 -6.75 -13.76
N ALA A 313 -19.09 -6.67 -15.04
CA ALA A 313 -20.38 -6.21 -15.50
C ALA A 313 -21.02 -7.27 -16.41
N SER A 314 -22.32 -7.51 -16.27
CA SER A 314 -23.02 -8.54 -17.03
C SER A 314 -24.06 -7.93 -17.97
N ARG A 315 -24.17 -8.53 -19.16
CA ARG A 315 -25.25 -8.34 -20.12
C ARG A 315 -25.95 -9.69 -20.30
N GLY A 316 -27.26 -9.72 -20.10
CA GLY A 316 -28.06 -10.93 -20.12
C GLY A 316 -28.15 -11.59 -18.74
N SER A 317 -29.36 -12.03 -18.37
CA SER A 317 -29.66 -12.62 -17.06
C SER A 317 -28.85 -13.89 -16.75
N PHE A 318 -28.47 -14.66 -17.77
CA PHE A 318 -27.64 -15.85 -17.60
C PHE A 318 -26.23 -15.48 -17.09
N MET A 319 -25.63 -14.40 -17.64
CA MET A 319 -24.29 -13.94 -17.26
C MET A 319 -24.22 -13.22 -15.91
N ALA A 320 -25.34 -12.76 -15.37
CA ALA A 320 -25.39 -12.20 -14.01
C ALA A 320 -24.84 -13.17 -12.94
N GLN A 321 -24.94 -14.49 -13.16
CA GLN A 321 -24.42 -15.51 -12.26
C GLN A 321 -22.88 -15.53 -12.17
N ALA A 322 -22.19 -14.94 -13.15
CA ALA A 322 -20.73 -14.90 -13.23
C ALA A 322 -20.12 -13.61 -12.64
N LEU A 323 -20.95 -12.69 -12.12
CA LEU A 323 -20.47 -11.50 -11.43
C LEU A 323 -19.64 -11.85 -10.19
N LEU A 324 -18.71 -10.95 -9.84
CA LEU A 324 -18.06 -10.95 -8.54
C LEU A 324 -19.10 -10.95 -7.44
N SER A 325 -18.84 -11.73 -6.40
CA SER A 325 -19.65 -11.73 -5.19
C SER A 325 -19.11 -10.68 -4.22
N HIS A 326 -20.00 -9.95 -3.56
CA HIS A 326 -19.60 -9.23 -2.35
C HIS A 326 -19.34 -10.25 -1.24
N PRO A 327 -18.25 -10.12 -0.46
CA PRO A 327 -18.03 -11.01 0.67
C PRO A 327 -19.22 -10.91 1.65
N PRO A 328 -19.77 -12.04 2.13
CA PRO A 328 -20.99 -12.07 2.95
C PRO A 328 -20.82 -11.35 4.30
N VAL A 329 -19.59 -11.27 4.80
CA VAL A 329 -19.17 -10.40 5.89
C VAL A 329 -17.94 -9.66 5.39
N SER A 330 -17.98 -8.33 5.36
CA SER A 330 -16.77 -7.56 5.06
C SER A 330 -15.75 -7.87 6.16
N PRO A 331 -14.55 -8.41 5.82
CA PRO A 331 -13.48 -8.59 6.81
C PRO A 331 -13.00 -7.24 7.36
N LEU A 332 -13.40 -6.15 6.72
CA LEU A 332 -13.10 -4.78 7.06
C LEU A 332 -14.30 -4.13 7.73
N PRO A 333 -14.16 -3.57 8.94
CA PRO A 333 -15.25 -2.89 9.61
C PRO A 333 -15.76 -1.74 8.72
N SER A 334 -16.99 -1.83 8.18
CA SER A 334 -17.63 -0.67 7.55
C SER A 334 -18.10 0.28 8.66
N LYS A 335 -17.18 1.08 9.18
CA LYS A 335 -17.45 2.06 10.22
C LYS A 335 -17.55 3.41 9.56
N SER A 336 -18.74 4.01 9.59
CA SER A 336 -18.90 5.42 9.23
C SER A 336 -18.35 6.27 10.37
N PRO A 337 -17.18 6.91 10.21
CA PRO A 337 -16.66 7.83 11.22
C PRO A 337 -17.62 8.99 11.48
N SER A 338 -17.58 9.55 12.69
CA SER A 338 -18.15 10.87 12.94
C SER A 338 -17.12 11.93 12.59
N TRP A 339 -17.34 12.57 11.44
CA TRP A 339 -16.52 13.68 10.97
C TRP A 339 -16.89 14.99 11.66
N SER A 340 -15.87 15.71 12.12
CA SER A 340 -15.98 17.11 12.48
C SER A 340 -16.09 17.97 11.22
N PRO A 341 -16.91 19.03 11.21
CA PRO A 341 -16.88 20.02 10.14
C PRO A 341 -15.62 20.90 10.17
N ALA A 342 -14.87 20.90 11.28
CA ALA A 342 -13.64 21.66 11.42
C ALA A 342 -12.42 20.90 10.87
N ALA A 343 -11.56 21.59 10.13
CA ALA A 343 -10.26 21.10 9.71
C ALA A 343 -9.16 21.70 10.60
N LEU A 344 -8.15 20.90 10.94
CA LEU A 344 -6.99 21.36 11.68
C LEU A 344 -5.98 22.01 10.72
N SER A 345 -5.49 23.19 11.09
CA SER A 345 -4.50 23.91 10.30
C SER A 345 -3.15 23.19 10.36
N VAL A 346 -2.54 22.99 9.19
CA VAL A 346 -1.20 22.44 9.05
C VAL A 346 -0.24 23.49 8.51
N LYS A 347 0.93 23.63 9.14
CA LYS A 347 1.96 24.59 8.74
C LYS A 347 3.29 23.90 8.47
N THR A 348 4.01 24.40 7.48
CA THR A 348 5.34 23.89 7.14
C THR A 348 6.39 24.47 8.06
N ILE A 349 7.33 23.63 8.51
CA ILE A 349 8.56 24.09 9.16
C ILE A 349 9.66 24.20 8.09
N PRO A 350 10.38 25.33 7.99
CA PRO A 350 11.42 25.54 6.97
C PRO A 350 12.73 24.81 7.31
N VAL A 351 12.65 23.51 7.62
CA VAL A 351 13.78 22.62 7.90
C VAL A 351 13.66 21.39 7.02
N CYS A 352 14.76 20.95 6.41
CA CYS A 352 14.77 19.75 5.58
C CYS A 352 15.10 18.53 6.44
N VAL A 353 14.07 17.76 6.79
CA VAL A 353 14.22 16.45 7.44
C VAL A 353 13.30 15.47 6.74
N GLU A 354 13.87 14.71 5.81
CA GLU A 354 13.23 13.56 5.19
C GLU A 354 13.70 12.25 5.84
N GLY A 355 12.79 11.28 5.85
CA GLY A 355 13.09 9.91 6.24
C GLY A 355 11.85 9.07 6.51
N LEU A 356 12.00 7.74 6.37
CA LEU A 356 10.97 6.73 6.65
C LEU A 356 11.44 5.80 7.75
N GLY A 357 10.51 5.38 8.62
CA GLY A 357 10.78 4.40 9.67
C GLY A 357 11.84 4.88 10.67
N MET A 358 11.95 6.20 10.85
CA MET A 358 12.72 6.82 11.93
C MET A 358 12.00 6.60 13.26
N ALA A 359 12.67 6.95 14.36
CA ALA A 359 12.02 7.12 15.65
C ALA A 359 12.45 8.44 16.28
N SER A 360 11.53 9.08 16.99
CA SER A 360 11.72 10.36 17.67
C SER A 360 11.39 10.27 19.15
N THR A 361 11.93 11.21 19.93
CA THR A 361 11.41 11.55 21.25
C THR A 361 11.79 12.98 21.59
N LEU A 362 10.94 13.67 22.36
CA LEU A 362 11.34 14.87 23.07
C LEU A 362 12.33 14.52 24.20
N VAL A 363 13.52 15.12 24.18
CA VAL A 363 14.57 14.90 25.20
C VAL A 363 14.68 16.05 26.19
N SER A 364 14.31 17.26 25.77
CA SER A 364 14.11 18.43 26.63
C SER A 364 13.22 19.44 25.89
N PRO A 365 12.68 20.46 26.57
CA PRO A 365 11.80 21.43 25.93
C PRO A 365 12.43 22.06 24.69
N GLY A 366 11.74 21.93 23.55
CA GLY A 366 12.22 22.42 22.26
C GLY A 366 13.37 21.61 21.63
N GLN A 367 13.71 20.43 22.16
CA GLN A 367 14.74 19.55 21.60
C GLN A 367 14.17 18.16 21.31
N VAL A 368 14.08 17.83 20.02
CA VAL A 368 13.60 16.52 19.56
C VAL A 368 14.77 15.72 18.99
N LEU A 369 15.02 14.54 19.55
CA LEU A 369 15.99 13.60 19.03
C LEU A 369 15.33 12.71 17.98
N LEU A 370 16.00 12.52 16.84
CA LEU A 370 15.63 11.61 15.76
C LEU A 370 16.76 10.62 15.54
N THR A 371 16.43 9.33 15.37
CA THR A 371 17.43 8.29 15.12
C THR A 371 17.00 7.34 14.01
N GLY A 372 17.99 6.86 13.25
CA GLY A 372 17.84 5.83 12.21
C GLY A 372 16.99 6.26 11.01
N GLY A 373 16.28 5.29 10.44
CA GLY A 373 15.43 5.46 9.27
C GLY A 373 16.15 5.30 7.93
N SER A 374 15.40 5.59 6.85
CA SER A 374 15.91 5.60 5.48
C SER A 374 15.52 6.89 4.78
N SER A 375 16.45 7.46 4.01
CA SER A 375 16.27 8.72 3.25
C SER A 375 16.86 8.59 1.84
N ARG A 376 16.88 9.67 1.03
CA ARG A 376 17.56 9.66 -0.27
C ARG A 376 19.07 9.40 -0.16
N GLY A 377 19.67 9.74 0.98
CA GLY A 377 21.06 9.43 1.31
C GLY A 377 21.32 7.95 1.63
N GLY A 378 20.28 7.11 1.58
CA GLY A 378 20.35 5.69 1.91
C GLY A 378 19.82 5.38 3.32
N ARG A 379 20.10 4.14 3.75
CA ARG A 379 19.83 3.66 5.11
C ARG A 379 21.02 4.08 5.98
N GLY A 380 20.80 4.98 6.95
CA GLY A 380 21.89 5.56 7.72
C GLY A 380 21.60 5.59 9.22
N ALA A 381 22.65 5.42 10.02
CA ALA A 381 22.64 5.56 11.47
C ALA A 381 22.66 7.04 11.94
N VAL A 382 22.36 8.00 11.05
CA VAL A 382 22.50 9.42 11.34
C VAL A 382 21.44 9.83 12.36
N ALA A 383 21.89 10.21 13.55
CA ALA A 383 21.06 10.87 14.53
C ALA A 383 20.97 12.37 14.20
N ARG A 384 19.78 12.93 14.37
CA ARG A 384 19.52 14.36 14.17
C ARG A 384 18.85 14.91 15.41
N VAL A 385 19.13 16.17 15.73
CA VAL A 385 18.40 16.90 16.77
C VAL A 385 17.72 18.09 16.13
N LEU A 386 16.41 18.19 16.30
CA LEU A 386 15.64 19.37 15.99
C LEU A 386 15.62 20.29 17.21
N LEU A 387 16.06 21.53 17.03
CA LEU A 387 16.16 22.53 18.08
C LEU A 387 15.21 23.69 17.76
N ARG A 388 14.35 24.05 18.72
CA ARG A 388 13.49 25.24 18.68
C ARG A 388 14.26 26.43 19.24
N GLY A 389 14.56 27.42 18.40
CA GLY A 389 15.17 28.70 18.78
C GLY A 389 14.19 29.87 18.62
N GLN A 390 14.69 31.10 18.82
CA GLN A 390 13.91 32.33 18.64
C GLN A 390 13.44 32.52 17.18
N GLU A 391 14.28 32.15 16.22
CA GLU A 391 14.01 32.23 14.77
C GLU A 391 13.24 31.01 14.23
N GLY A 392 12.75 30.13 15.10
CA GLY A 392 12.06 28.88 14.73
C GLY A 392 12.93 27.63 14.86
N TRP A 393 12.55 26.58 14.13
CA TRP A 393 13.22 25.27 14.21
C TRP A 393 14.48 25.21 13.34
N ARG A 394 15.49 24.47 13.79
CA ARG A 394 16.66 24.08 13.01
C ARG A 394 17.01 22.61 13.25
N SER A 395 17.60 21.95 12.25
CA SER A 395 18.13 20.58 12.38
C SER A 395 19.64 20.59 12.46
N ILE A 396 20.20 19.80 13.38
CA ILE A 396 21.62 19.50 13.45
C ILE A 396 21.83 17.99 13.34
N SER A 397 22.82 17.56 12.55
CA SER A 397 23.29 16.18 12.57
C SER A 397 24.20 16.01 13.79
N VAL A 398 24.01 14.92 14.54
CA VAL A 398 24.84 14.60 15.69
C VAL A 398 25.50 13.26 15.49
N GLU A 399 26.81 13.21 15.68
CA GLU A 399 27.54 11.95 15.65
C GLU A 399 27.36 11.22 16.98
N PRO A 400 26.81 10.00 16.96
CA PRO A 400 26.67 9.22 18.18
C PRO A 400 28.06 8.73 18.65
N SER A 401 28.32 8.74 19.96
CA SER A 401 29.58 8.24 20.51
C SER A 401 29.83 6.75 20.26
N VAL A 402 28.76 6.00 19.99
CA VAL A 402 28.76 4.58 19.61
C VAL A 402 27.81 4.42 18.43
N ASP A 403 28.21 3.67 17.41
CA ASP A 403 27.36 3.42 16.25
C ASP A 403 26.09 2.66 16.68
N LEU A 404 24.93 3.27 16.39
CA LEU A 404 23.62 2.66 16.60
C LEU A 404 23.29 1.62 15.50
N GLY A 405 24.09 1.54 14.45
CA GLY A 405 23.87 0.69 13.28
C GLY A 405 22.67 1.13 12.46
N VAL A 406 22.47 0.45 11.32
CA VAL A 406 21.29 0.68 10.47
C VAL A 406 20.04 0.13 11.16
N ARG A 407 19.10 1.02 11.47
CA ARG A 407 17.84 0.67 12.15
C ARG A 407 16.66 1.42 11.54
N LEU A 408 15.59 0.68 11.26
CA LEU A 408 14.28 1.20 10.90
C LEU A 408 13.23 0.60 11.83
N TYR A 409 12.17 1.36 12.12
CA TYR A 409 11.03 0.92 12.92
C TYR A 409 11.42 0.38 14.32
N HIS A 410 12.49 0.95 14.90
CA HIS A 410 12.83 0.87 16.32
C HIS A 410 12.03 1.89 17.12
N THR A 411 12.21 1.88 18.44
CA THR A 411 11.65 2.90 19.34
C THR A 411 12.76 3.78 19.92
N VAL A 412 12.41 5.02 20.24
CA VAL A 412 13.18 5.88 21.15
C VAL A 412 12.21 6.40 22.19
N THR A 413 12.45 6.08 23.47
CA THR A 413 11.51 6.39 24.55
C THR A 413 12.19 7.27 25.59
N SER A 414 11.68 8.47 25.81
CA SER A 414 12.16 9.36 26.88
C SER A 414 12.04 8.69 28.25
N CYS A 415 13.06 8.85 29.08
CA CYS A 415 13.15 8.21 30.39
C CYS A 415 12.87 9.20 31.53
N PRO A 416 12.13 8.76 32.58
CA PRO A 416 12.05 9.52 33.83
C PRO A 416 13.46 9.74 34.40
N GLY A 417 13.83 10.98 34.69
CA GLY A 417 15.19 11.34 35.15
C GLY A 417 16.15 11.78 34.03
N GLY A 418 15.68 11.87 32.79
CA GLY A 418 16.42 12.42 31.65
C GLY A 418 17.03 11.36 30.73
N GLY A 419 17.31 11.79 29.50
CA GLY A 419 17.76 10.90 28.42
C GLY A 419 16.63 10.09 27.80
N ALA A 420 17.01 9.16 26.92
CA ALA A 420 16.08 8.26 26.27
C ALA A 420 16.69 6.87 26.08
N VAL A 421 15.85 5.89 25.77
CA VAL A 421 16.26 4.52 25.45
C VAL A 421 15.88 4.19 24.02
N VAL A 422 16.85 3.72 23.24
CA VAL A 422 16.68 3.23 21.88
C VAL A 422 16.59 1.71 21.93
N TYR A 423 15.51 1.12 21.41
CA TYR A 423 15.32 -0.33 21.45
C TYR A 423 14.85 -0.92 20.11
N GLY A 424 15.44 -2.05 19.77
CA GLY A 424 15.00 -2.91 18.67
C GLY A 424 15.16 -2.32 17.27
N GLY A 425 14.19 -2.59 16.40
CA GLY A 425 14.16 -2.22 14.99
C GLY A 425 14.71 -3.30 14.08
N ARG A 426 15.09 -2.93 12.87
CA ARG A 426 15.70 -3.86 11.90
C ARG A 426 16.60 -3.16 10.89
N SER A 427 17.50 -3.91 10.27
CA SER A 427 18.27 -3.45 9.10
C SER A 427 17.68 -3.94 7.77
N SER A 428 17.03 -5.11 7.79
CA SER A 428 16.25 -5.71 6.71
C SER A 428 15.09 -6.52 7.33
N PRO A 429 14.05 -6.90 6.57
CA PRO A 429 12.95 -7.71 7.10
C PRO A 429 13.42 -8.99 7.83
N LEU A 430 14.49 -9.60 7.33
CA LEU A 430 15.11 -10.82 7.88
C LEU A 430 16.12 -10.57 9.00
N ASN A 431 16.48 -9.32 9.29
CA ASN A 431 17.48 -8.98 10.29
C ASN A 431 16.91 -7.98 11.31
N PRO A 432 15.97 -8.43 12.17
CA PRO A 432 15.53 -7.67 13.32
C PRO A 432 16.67 -7.50 14.33
N ILE A 433 16.63 -6.41 15.08
CA ILE A 433 17.67 -5.99 16.02
C ILE A 433 17.08 -6.12 17.43
N GLY A 434 17.88 -6.63 18.38
CA GLY A 434 17.54 -6.69 19.81
C GLY A 434 18.35 -5.72 20.66
N GLY A 435 19.18 -4.88 20.04
CA GLY A 435 20.06 -3.95 20.74
C GLY A 435 19.29 -2.88 21.53
N LEU A 436 19.82 -2.57 22.71
CA LEU A 436 19.27 -1.62 23.68
C LEU A 436 20.34 -0.59 24.05
N PHE A 437 20.03 0.69 23.89
CA PHE A 437 20.98 1.77 24.11
C PHE A 437 20.34 2.90 24.93
N LYS A 438 21.09 3.43 25.90
CA LYS A 438 20.76 4.68 26.57
C LYS A 438 21.40 5.83 25.81
N VAL A 439 20.63 6.88 25.55
CA VAL A 439 21.08 8.06 24.83
C VAL A 439 20.82 9.33 25.63
N ASN A 440 21.80 10.23 25.66
CA ASN A 440 21.71 11.53 26.32
C ASN A 440 22.33 12.61 25.42
N LEU A 441 21.76 13.81 25.45
CA LEU A 441 22.40 14.99 24.86
C LEU A 441 23.29 15.67 25.90
N GLY A 442 24.58 15.80 25.60
CA GLY A 442 25.54 16.48 26.48
C GLY A 442 26.14 17.74 25.81
N PRO A 443 26.56 18.75 26.59
CA PRO A 443 27.40 19.84 26.09
C PRO A 443 28.81 19.33 25.74
N CYS A 444 29.43 19.90 24.70
CA CYS A 444 30.80 19.56 24.33
C CYS A 444 31.83 20.20 25.30
N GLY A 445 32.56 19.37 26.06
CA GLY A 445 33.81 19.72 26.73
C GLY A 445 33.74 20.63 27.97
N PRO A 446 34.85 20.79 28.73
CA PRO A 446 34.93 21.76 29.82
C PRO A 446 34.82 23.19 29.28
N PRO A 447 34.33 24.17 30.07
CA PRO A 447 34.15 25.55 29.62
C PRO A 447 35.50 26.16 29.21
N GLY A 448 35.72 26.24 27.89
CA GLY A 448 36.81 27.00 27.31
C GLY A 448 36.54 28.51 27.43
N PRO A 449 37.57 29.36 27.34
CA PRO A 449 37.41 30.80 27.44
C PRO A 449 36.43 31.32 26.38
N LEU A 450 35.54 32.20 26.81
CA LEU A 450 34.62 32.97 25.97
C LEU A 450 35.42 33.80 24.98
N ASP A 451 35.65 33.28 23.78
CA ASP A 451 35.87 34.05 22.53
C ASP A 451 36.10 33.07 21.36
N SER A 452 35.02 32.51 20.84
CA SER A 452 34.88 32.11 19.44
C SER A 452 33.42 31.77 19.16
N ASP A 453 32.95 32.04 17.93
CA ASP A 453 31.57 31.90 17.44
C ASP A 453 31.10 30.42 17.36
N ASP A 454 31.64 29.54 18.20
CA ASP A 454 31.32 28.11 18.27
C ASP A 454 30.09 27.93 19.19
N ARG A 455 28.90 28.18 18.62
CA ARG A 455 27.61 27.91 19.24
C ARG A 455 27.41 26.40 19.43
N GLY A 456 28.07 25.86 20.47
CA GLY A 456 27.81 24.61 21.17
C GLY A 456 27.40 23.43 20.30
N ALA A 457 28.36 22.71 19.72
CA ALA A 457 28.12 21.40 19.12
C ALA A 457 27.49 20.46 20.17
N VAL A 458 26.22 20.09 19.98
CA VAL A 458 25.51 19.11 20.83
C VAL A 458 26.05 17.72 20.49
N LYS A 459 26.53 16.98 21.48
CA LYS A 459 27.00 15.60 21.29
C LYS A 459 25.95 14.61 21.78
N LEU A 460 25.73 13.55 21.00
CA LEU A 460 24.89 12.42 21.40
C LEU A 460 25.75 11.37 22.11
N CYS A 461 25.64 11.30 23.43
CA CYS A 461 26.25 10.26 24.22
C CYS A 461 25.37 9.01 24.17
N VAL A 462 25.91 7.94 23.60
CA VAL A 462 25.27 6.64 23.44
C VAL A 462 26.02 5.61 24.28
N GLU A 463 25.28 4.89 25.12
CA GLU A 463 25.79 3.81 25.95
C GLU A 463 24.97 2.55 25.67
N GLN A 464 25.64 1.44 25.35
CA GLN A 464 24.96 0.15 25.22
C GLN A 464 24.53 -0.34 26.61
N MET A 465 23.25 -0.65 26.77
CA MET A 465 22.74 -1.20 28.01
C MET A 465 22.93 -2.71 28.03
N VAL A 466 23.64 -3.22 29.04
CA VAL A 466 23.78 -4.65 29.29
C VAL A 466 22.80 -5.04 30.38
N CYS A 467 21.61 -5.50 29.97
CA CYS A 467 20.57 -5.89 30.91
C CYS A 467 20.63 -7.37 31.26
N THR A 468 20.24 -7.70 32.48
CA THR A 468 20.08 -9.08 32.96
C THR A 468 18.61 -9.52 32.86
N GLY A 469 18.33 -10.82 33.08
CA GLY A 469 16.98 -11.38 32.97
C GLY A 469 16.60 -11.80 31.55
N ASP A 470 15.35 -12.22 31.37
CA ASP A 470 14.84 -12.75 30.10
C ASP A 470 14.40 -11.61 29.18
N HIS A 471 15.26 -11.29 28.22
CA HIS A 471 14.99 -10.21 27.28
C HIS A 471 14.06 -10.67 26.14
N PRO A 472 13.23 -9.77 25.59
CA PRO A 472 12.45 -10.04 24.40
C PRO A 472 13.33 -10.45 23.20
N PRO A 473 12.83 -11.32 22.30
CA PRO A 473 13.48 -11.57 21.02
C PRO A 473 13.58 -10.29 20.17
N PRO A 474 14.57 -10.20 19.26
CA PRO A 474 14.71 -9.10 18.31
C PRO A 474 13.41 -8.80 17.57
N ARG A 475 13.04 -7.51 17.51
CA ARG A 475 11.74 -7.10 16.99
C ARG A 475 11.71 -5.68 16.44
N TRP A 476 10.75 -5.42 15.56
CA TRP A 476 10.53 -4.12 14.90
C TRP A 476 9.03 -3.83 14.77
N ARG A 477 8.65 -2.57 14.55
CA ARG A 477 7.23 -2.10 14.55
C ARG A 477 6.47 -2.43 15.86
N HIS A 478 7.22 -2.58 16.96
CA HIS A 478 6.70 -2.72 18.31
C HIS A 478 6.54 -1.33 18.94
N THR A 479 5.94 -1.27 20.12
CA THR A 479 5.96 -0.06 20.96
C THR A 479 6.80 -0.29 22.21
N ALA A 480 7.36 0.78 22.74
CA ALA A 480 8.11 0.80 24.00
C ALA A 480 7.68 2.03 24.79
N THR A 481 6.99 1.82 25.90
CA THR A 481 6.29 2.88 26.64
C THR A 481 6.65 2.80 28.12
N ILE A 482 6.75 3.96 28.78
CA ILE A 482 7.00 4.00 30.23
C ILE A 482 5.71 3.67 30.98
N VAL A 483 5.78 2.70 31.88
CA VAL A 483 4.71 2.33 32.82
C VAL A 483 5.26 2.34 34.24
N SER A 484 4.40 2.54 35.23
CA SER A 484 4.77 2.66 36.63
C SER A 484 4.02 1.67 37.50
N HIS A 485 4.74 0.93 38.34
CA HIS A 485 4.14 0.00 39.30
C HIS A 485 4.90 0.07 40.62
N LYS A 486 4.17 0.22 41.73
CA LYS A 486 4.73 0.32 43.10
C LYS A 486 5.87 1.35 43.22
N GLY A 487 5.70 2.52 42.59
CA GLY A 487 6.67 3.62 42.64
C GLY A 487 7.91 3.42 41.77
N LYS A 488 8.01 2.34 41.00
CA LYS A 488 9.10 2.09 40.05
C LYS A 488 8.64 2.27 38.61
N ASN A 489 9.55 2.71 37.76
CA ASN A 489 9.31 2.88 36.32
C ASN A 489 9.89 1.72 35.51
N PHE A 490 9.13 1.28 34.52
CA PHE A 490 9.50 0.19 33.62
C PHE A 490 9.32 0.65 32.18
N LEU A 491 10.25 0.26 31.31
CA LEU A 491 10.02 0.28 29.88
C LEU A 491 9.24 -0.99 29.52
N PHE A 492 8.00 -0.82 29.09
CA PHE A 492 7.16 -1.92 28.63
C PHE A 492 7.19 -2.03 27.11
N VAL A 493 7.70 -3.14 26.60
CA VAL A 493 7.80 -3.45 25.17
C VAL A 493 6.64 -4.36 24.78
N PHE A 494 5.83 -3.96 23.79
CA PHE A 494 4.65 -4.71 23.37
C PHE A 494 4.58 -4.93 21.86
N GLY A 495 4.24 -6.16 21.47
CA GLY A 495 3.93 -6.54 20.09
C GLY A 495 5.11 -6.43 19.11
N GLY A 496 4.80 -6.13 17.85
CA GLY A 496 5.77 -6.02 16.75
C GLY A 496 5.90 -7.27 15.90
N LYS A 497 6.97 -7.34 15.10
CA LYS A 497 7.34 -8.50 14.28
C LYS A 497 8.76 -8.97 14.61
N ASN A 498 8.99 -10.28 14.56
CA ASN A 498 10.30 -10.92 14.77
C ASN A 498 10.95 -11.41 13.45
N GLU A 499 11.99 -12.23 13.56
CA GLU A 499 12.76 -12.80 12.45
C GLU A 499 11.96 -13.74 11.56
N SER A 500 11.00 -14.47 12.13
CA SER A 500 10.08 -15.35 11.39
C SER A 500 8.90 -14.59 10.79
N GLU A 501 8.96 -13.24 10.79
CA GLU A 501 7.90 -12.32 10.42
C GLU A 501 6.57 -12.53 11.17
N ALA A 502 6.60 -13.26 12.29
CA ALA A 502 5.42 -13.51 13.09
C ALA A 502 4.99 -12.23 13.79
N VAL A 503 3.70 -11.94 13.76
CA VAL A 503 3.14 -10.84 14.55
C VAL A 503 3.05 -11.29 16.00
N LEU A 504 3.65 -10.48 16.88
CA LEU A 504 3.81 -10.75 18.30
C LEU A 504 2.68 -10.10 19.12
N GLY A 505 2.33 -10.72 20.24
CA GLY A 505 1.35 -10.21 21.21
C GLY A 505 1.82 -10.34 22.65
N ASP A 506 3.13 -10.51 22.84
CA ASP A 506 3.79 -10.59 24.14
C ASP A 506 4.18 -9.20 24.65
N GLY A 507 4.33 -9.10 25.98
CA GLY A 507 4.73 -7.88 26.68
C GLY A 507 5.90 -8.15 27.62
N HIS A 508 6.87 -7.25 27.66
CA HIS A 508 8.11 -7.40 28.43
C HIS A 508 8.40 -6.15 29.25
N PHE A 509 8.75 -6.30 30.54
CA PHE A 509 9.07 -5.18 31.42
C PHE A 509 10.58 -5.10 31.67
N LEU A 510 11.18 -3.98 31.33
CA LEU A 510 12.55 -3.66 31.72
C LEU A 510 12.54 -2.67 32.87
N CYS A 511 13.05 -3.07 34.04
CA CYS A 511 13.31 -2.14 35.13
C CYS A 511 14.51 -1.26 34.78
N LEU A 512 14.27 0.03 34.52
CA LEU A 512 15.31 0.96 34.05
C LEU A 512 16.39 1.23 35.11
N GLU A 513 16.02 1.26 36.39
CA GLU A 513 16.95 1.46 37.52
C GLU A 513 17.88 0.26 37.72
N GLN A 514 17.35 -0.95 37.60
CA GLN A 514 18.09 -2.19 37.84
C GLN A 514 18.73 -2.76 36.58
N GLN A 515 18.38 -2.22 35.40
CA GLN A 515 18.74 -2.78 34.10
C GLN A 515 18.44 -4.30 34.03
N HIS A 516 17.25 -4.68 34.49
CA HIS A 516 16.82 -6.07 34.61
C HIS A 516 15.45 -6.26 33.98
N TRP A 517 15.36 -7.20 33.04
CA TRP A 517 14.09 -7.67 32.51
C TRP A 517 13.39 -8.52 33.55
N THR A 518 12.14 -8.20 33.83
CA THR A 518 11.37 -8.82 34.92
C THR A 518 9.97 -9.18 34.44
N GLU A 519 9.40 -10.20 35.06
CA GLU A 519 8.01 -10.56 34.87
C GLU A 519 7.15 -9.84 35.91
N ILE A 520 6.15 -9.12 35.44
CA ILE A 520 5.09 -8.55 36.27
C ILE A 520 3.78 -9.20 35.82
N PRO A 521 2.95 -9.71 36.74
CA PRO A 521 1.66 -10.30 36.38
C PRO A 521 0.82 -9.34 35.54
N VAL A 522 0.37 -9.81 34.37
CA VAL A 522 -0.58 -9.10 33.51
C VAL A 522 -1.80 -9.98 33.32
N GLU A 523 -2.95 -9.48 33.78
CA GLU A 523 -4.22 -10.18 33.73
C GLU A 523 -5.19 -9.49 32.74
N GLY A 524 -6.36 -10.07 32.51
CA GLY A 524 -7.40 -9.50 31.64
C GLY A 524 -7.28 -9.88 30.17
N ALA A 525 -8.12 -9.25 29.34
CA ALA A 525 -8.24 -9.56 27.92
C ALA A 525 -7.19 -8.80 27.11
N ALA A 526 -6.01 -9.41 26.95
CA ALA A 526 -4.93 -8.85 26.16
C ALA A 526 -5.36 -8.53 24.70
N PRO A 527 -4.81 -7.48 24.08
CA PRO A 527 -4.95 -7.27 22.65
C PRO A 527 -4.48 -8.52 21.88
N GLU A 528 -5.04 -8.73 20.68
CA GLU A 528 -4.48 -9.73 19.78
C GLU A 528 -3.05 -9.34 19.36
N ALA A 529 -2.29 -10.30 18.81
CA ALA A 529 -0.96 -10.00 18.30
C ALA A 529 -1.03 -8.95 17.18
N LEU A 530 -0.26 -7.87 17.36
CA LEU A 530 -0.34 -6.69 16.50
C LEU A 530 1.01 -5.98 16.34
N HIS A 531 1.19 -5.30 15.22
CA HIS A 531 2.35 -4.45 14.93
C HIS A 531 1.92 -3.12 14.31
N SER A 532 2.84 -2.15 14.21
CA SER A 532 2.55 -0.81 13.67
C SER A 532 1.38 -0.11 14.39
N HIS A 533 1.19 -0.40 15.68
CA HIS A 533 0.22 0.27 16.54
C HIS A 533 0.89 1.43 17.27
N SER A 534 0.09 2.29 17.90
CA SER A 534 0.60 3.28 18.84
C SER A 534 0.36 2.84 20.28
N ALA A 535 1.23 3.29 21.17
CA ALA A 535 1.09 3.15 22.61
C ALA A 535 1.57 4.40 23.33
N CYS A 536 0.79 4.89 24.29
CA CYS A 536 1.11 6.09 25.08
C CYS A 536 0.97 5.79 26.56
N SER A 537 1.85 6.36 27.39
CA SER A 537 1.71 6.29 28.85
C SER A 537 0.40 6.94 29.29
N TYR A 538 -0.35 6.30 30.18
CA TYR A 538 -1.63 6.80 30.69
C TYR A 538 -1.93 6.21 32.08
N GLU A 539 -2.19 7.06 33.07
CA GLU A 539 -2.56 6.67 34.45
C GLU A 539 -1.66 5.59 35.08
N GLY A 540 -0.34 5.72 34.90
CA GLY A 540 0.65 4.75 35.41
C GLY A 540 0.75 3.45 34.59
N GLY A 541 -0.11 3.25 33.60
CA GLY A 541 -0.01 2.18 32.62
C GLY A 541 0.12 2.76 31.20
N MET A 542 -0.62 2.21 30.25
CA MET A 542 -0.60 2.68 28.87
C MET A 542 -1.91 2.46 28.13
N VAL A 543 -2.15 3.25 27.08
CA VAL A 543 -3.21 3.03 26.10
C VAL A 543 -2.61 2.59 24.78
N VAL A 544 -3.19 1.56 24.17
CA VAL A 544 -2.88 1.02 22.84
C VAL A 544 -4.01 1.37 21.89
N PHE A 545 -3.69 1.82 20.69
CA PHE A 545 -4.67 2.03 19.63
C PHE A 545 -4.23 1.44 18.29
N GLY A 546 -5.18 0.78 17.63
CA GLY A 546 -5.06 0.29 16.27
C GLY A 546 -3.91 -0.69 16.04
N GLY A 547 -3.32 -0.63 14.85
CA GLY A 547 -2.28 -1.56 14.40
C GLY A 547 -2.77 -2.56 13.36
N LEU A 548 -1.87 -3.44 12.93
CA LEU A 548 -2.12 -4.49 11.95
C LEU A 548 -2.00 -5.85 12.62
N ASN A 549 -3.04 -6.69 12.49
CA ASN A 549 -3.03 -8.03 13.06
C ASN A 549 -2.34 -9.06 12.14
N ARG A 550 -2.29 -10.31 12.61
CA ARG A 550 -1.73 -11.46 11.86
C ARG A 550 -2.32 -11.68 10.48
N ARG A 551 -3.56 -11.25 10.24
CA ARG A 551 -4.26 -11.43 8.95
C ARG A 551 -4.07 -10.25 8.00
N GLY A 552 -3.23 -9.28 8.36
CA GLY A 552 -3.04 -8.06 7.58
C GLY A 552 -4.24 -7.10 7.63
N VAL A 553 -5.11 -7.21 8.65
CA VAL A 553 -6.29 -6.37 8.79
C VAL A 553 -6.00 -5.21 9.76
N PRO A 554 -6.23 -3.95 9.38
CA PRO A 554 -6.13 -2.81 10.30
C PRO A 554 -7.16 -2.88 11.43
N LEU A 555 -6.73 -2.55 12.64
CA LEU A 555 -7.56 -2.53 13.84
C LEU A 555 -7.92 -1.10 14.25
N GLY A 556 -9.07 -0.95 14.90
CA GLY A 556 -9.55 0.31 15.49
C GLY A 556 -9.94 0.14 16.96
N ASP A 557 -9.37 -0.86 17.63
CA ASP A 557 -9.59 -1.11 19.05
C ASP A 557 -8.76 -0.15 19.90
N THR A 558 -9.33 0.31 21.00
CA THR A 558 -8.62 1.05 22.05
C THR A 558 -8.56 0.18 23.31
N VAL A 559 -7.35 -0.13 23.78
CA VAL A 559 -7.13 -1.03 24.91
C VAL A 559 -6.19 -0.36 25.91
N ILE A 560 -6.51 -0.42 27.20
CA ILE A 560 -5.73 0.20 28.27
C ILE A 560 -5.12 -0.89 29.15
N LEU A 561 -3.81 -0.81 29.39
CA LEU A 561 -3.12 -1.55 30.43
C LEU A 561 -3.15 -0.71 31.71
N ARG A 562 -3.85 -1.16 32.76
CA ARG A 562 -3.99 -0.43 34.02
C ARG A 562 -3.14 -1.07 35.12
N PRO A 563 -2.42 -0.30 35.95
CA PRO A 563 -1.76 -0.85 37.13
C PRO A 563 -2.79 -1.31 38.16
N ASN A 564 -2.50 -2.39 38.88
CA ASN A 564 -3.25 -2.87 40.04
C ASN A 564 -2.28 -3.28 41.17
N ASP A 565 -2.76 -3.86 42.28
CA ASP A 565 -1.91 -4.22 43.43
C ASP A 565 -0.87 -5.32 43.13
N ARG A 566 -1.16 -6.21 42.16
CA ARG A 566 -0.35 -7.39 41.82
C ARG A 566 0.54 -7.18 40.60
N GLY A 567 0.18 -6.25 39.73
CA GLY A 567 0.85 -5.98 38.46
C GLY A 567 -0.01 -5.07 37.59
N PHE A 568 -0.46 -5.58 36.45
CA PHE A 568 -1.31 -4.85 35.50
C PHE A 568 -2.51 -5.67 35.03
N TRP A 569 -3.51 -4.98 34.47
CA TRP A 569 -4.72 -5.58 33.90
C TRP A 569 -5.10 -4.91 32.58
N TRP A 570 -5.39 -5.71 31.55
CA TRP A 570 -5.90 -5.23 30.26
C TRP A 570 -7.40 -4.96 30.29
N ASP A 571 -7.79 -3.73 29.97
CA ASP A 571 -9.16 -3.26 29.86
C ASP A 571 -9.45 -2.73 28.45
N ARG A 572 -10.44 -3.33 27.77
CA ARG A 572 -10.86 -2.90 26.43
C ARG A 572 -11.96 -1.87 26.55
N ILE A 573 -11.73 -0.68 26.02
CA ILE A 573 -12.75 0.37 26.03
C ILE A 573 -13.55 0.38 24.73
N ALA A 574 -14.87 0.37 24.85
CA ALA A 574 -15.78 0.50 23.71
C ALA A 574 -15.98 1.99 23.41
N VAL A 575 -15.27 2.50 22.40
CA VAL A 575 -15.36 3.88 21.94
C VAL A 575 -16.54 4.05 20.98
N GLN A 576 -17.36 5.09 21.18
CA GLN A 576 -18.53 5.40 20.37
C GLN A 576 -18.57 6.89 19.98
N PRO A 577 -18.68 7.22 18.68
CA PRO A 577 -18.64 6.31 17.55
C PRO A 577 -17.27 5.62 17.43
N PRO A 578 -17.19 4.44 16.77
CA PRO A 578 -15.94 3.72 16.69
C PRO A 578 -14.95 4.44 15.75
N PRO A 579 -13.68 4.63 16.16
CA PRO A 579 -12.64 5.20 15.31
C PRO A 579 -12.38 4.37 14.04
N ILE A 580 -11.85 5.01 12.99
CA ILE A 580 -11.46 4.30 11.77
C ILE A 580 -10.26 3.39 12.06
N PRO A 581 -10.35 2.07 11.75
CA PRO A 581 -9.24 1.15 11.90
C PRO A 581 -8.01 1.56 11.09
N ARG A 582 -6.84 1.64 11.72
CA ARG A 582 -5.61 2.14 11.07
C ARG A 582 -4.33 1.62 11.73
N TYR A 583 -3.24 1.64 10.98
CA TYR A 583 -1.90 1.27 11.45
C TYR A 583 -0.84 2.22 10.90
N SER A 584 0.38 2.17 11.43
CA SER A 584 1.48 3.11 11.11
C SER A 584 1.11 4.59 11.35
N HIS A 585 0.15 4.83 12.23
CA HIS A 585 -0.17 6.15 12.77
C HIS A 585 0.76 6.45 13.96
N SER A 586 0.73 7.69 14.42
CA SER A 586 1.30 8.07 15.72
C SER A 586 0.20 8.55 16.66
N ALA A 587 0.43 8.48 17.97
CA ALA A 587 -0.53 8.97 18.95
C ALA A 587 0.14 9.62 20.16
N HIS A 588 -0.60 10.51 20.82
CA HIS A 588 -0.19 11.23 22.02
C HIS A 588 -1.37 11.37 22.99
N VAL A 589 -1.11 11.25 24.29
CA VAL A 589 -2.11 11.50 25.33
C VAL A 589 -1.94 12.92 25.86
N ILE A 590 -3.03 13.68 25.87
CA ILE A 590 -3.10 15.06 26.37
C ILE A 590 -4.29 15.15 27.32
N GLY A 591 -4.00 15.17 28.63
CA GLY A 591 -5.03 15.02 29.66
C GLY A 591 -5.74 13.67 29.53
N GLU A 592 -7.06 13.70 29.32
CA GLU A 592 -7.90 12.51 29.12
C GLU A 592 -8.16 12.17 27.65
N LYS A 593 -7.53 12.89 26.71
CA LYS A 593 -7.73 12.75 25.27
C LYS A 593 -6.53 12.03 24.64
N LEU A 594 -6.76 10.94 23.92
CA LEU A 594 -5.81 10.31 23.01
C LEU A 594 -5.97 10.93 21.62
N VAL A 595 -4.93 11.62 21.15
CA VAL A 595 -4.86 12.23 19.82
C VAL A 595 -4.05 11.30 18.91
N VAL A 596 -4.68 10.76 17.88
CA VAL A 596 -4.06 9.87 16.90
C VAL A 596 -4.00 10.57 15.56
N VAL A 597 -2.84 10.54 14.89
CA VAL A 597 -2.59 11.23 13.63
C VAL A 597 -2.08 10.27 12.56
N GLY A 598 -2.59 10.41 11.34
CA GLY A 598 -2.09 9.70 10.18
C GLY A 598 -2.39 8.20 10.21
N GLY A 599 -1.46 7.42 9.64
CA GLY A 599 -1.54 5.98 9.42
C GLY A 599 -2.06 5.60 8.04
N VAL A 600 -2.36 4.32 7.87
CA VAL A 600 -3.01 3.76 6.69
C VAL A 600 -4.28 3.05 7.13
N TRP A 601 -5.38 3.34 6.45
CA TRP A 601 -6.63 2.58 6.49
C TRP A 601 -7.07 2.26 5.06
N LEU A 602 -7.86 1.19 4.86
CA LEU A 602 -7.99 0.59 3.52
C LEU A 602 -8.88 1.39 2.56
N HIS A 603 -9.86 2.13 3.07
CA HIS A 603 -10.80 2.94 2.28
C HIS A 603 -10.63 4.43 2.59
N SER A 604 -9.53 5.04 2.12
CA SER A 604 -9.28 6.47 2.31
C SER A 604 -9.54 7.27 1.04
N ASP A 605 -10.31 8.34 1.16
CA ASP A 605 -10.54 9.32 0.09
C ASP A 605 -9.59 10.53 0.20
N SER A 606 -8.80 10.63 1.28
CA SER A 606 -7.94 11.77 1.58
C SER A 606 -6.68 11.38 2.38
N VAL A 607 -5.85 12.37 2.76
CA VAL A 607 -4.77 12.14 3.74
C VAL A 607 -5.37 11.57 5.02
N PRO A 608 -4.81 10.48 5.54
CA PRO A 608 -5.18 9.97 6.85
C PRO A 608 -5.08 11.05 7.93
N CYS A 609 -6.19 11.26 8.63
CA CYS A 609 -6.50 12.47 9.36
C CYS A 609 -6.20 12.33 10.87
N VAL A 610 -6.76 13.21 11.70
CA VAL A 610 -6.62 13.15 13.17
C VAL A 610 -7.89 12.59 13.80
N VAL A 611 -7.78 11.60 14.68
CA VAL A 611 -8.87 11.20 15.58
C VAL A 611 -8.54 11.58 17.01
N VAL A 612 -9.51 12.16 17.70
CA VAL A 612 -9.43 12.45 19.13
C VAL A 612 -10.38 11.53 19.86
N ILE A 613 -9.84 10.73 20.77
CA ILE A 613 -10.59 9.76 21.58
C ILE A 613 -10.53 10.25 23.02
N ASN A 614 -11.67 10.57 23.61
CA ASN A 614 -11.75 10.84 25.04
C ASN A 614 -11.84 9.51 25.80
N LEU A 615 -10.83 9.23 26.62
CA LEU A 615 -10.66 7.95 27.32
C LEU A 615 -11.66 7.77 28.47
N THR A 616 -12.16 8.88 29.02
CA THR A 616 -13.14 8.91 30.13
C THR A 616 -14.57 8.77 29.60
N THR A 617 -14.96 9.63 28.66
CA THR A 617 -16.32 9.62 28.08
C THR A 617 -16.50 8.54 27.02
N ARG A 618 -15.40 7.93 26.56
CA ARG A 618 -15.35 6.91 25.50
C ARG A 618 -15.95 7.41 24.18
N SER A 619 -15.84 8.71 23.92
CA SER A 619 -16.27 9.32 22.66
C SER A 619 -15.10 9.53 21.71
N SER A 620 -15.35 9.50 20.40
CA SER A 620 -14.35 9.89 19.41
C SER A 620 -14.88 10.84 18.35
N MET A 621 -13.95 11.58 17.73
CA MET A 621 -14.22 12.51 16.63
C MET A 621 -13.05 12.50 15.64
N GLU A 622 -13.36 12.37 14.36
CA GLU A 622 -12.39 12.41 13.26
C GLU A 622 -12.34 13.82 12.66
N LEU A 623 -11.15 14.37 12.43
CA LEU A 623 -10.93 15.72 11.95
C LEU A 623 -9.98 15.72 10.76
N SER A 624 -10.38 16.37 9.66
CA SER A 624 -9.53 16.55 8.49
C SER A 624 -8.35 17.48 8.77
N LEU A 625 -7.29 17.34 7.97
CA LEU A 625 -6.15 18.26 7.95
C LEU A 625 -6.28 19.23 6.78
N ASP A 626 -6.12 20.53 7.04
CA ASP A 626 -5.97 21.52 5.97
C ASP A 626 -4.53 21.52 5.47
N THR A 627 -4.30 20.85 4.35
CA THR A 627 -2.99 20.71 3.71
C THR A 627 -2.75 21.73 2.59
N THR A 628 -3.56 22.79 2.48
CA THR A 628 -3.42 23.79 1.41
C THR A 628 -2.11 24.58 1.47
N SER A 629 -1.52 24.70 2.66
CA SER A 629 -0.34 25.52 2.93
C SER A 629 0.96 24.72 3.09
N VAL A 630 0.98 23.45 2.68
CA VAL A 630 2.16 22.58 2.82
C VAL A 630 2.57 21.95 1.48
N PRO A 631 3.85 21.56 1.31
CA PRO A 631 4.28 20.82 0.13
C PRO A 631 3.44 19.55 -0.07
N TRP A 632 2.89 19.40 -1.27
CA TRP A 632 2.03 18.27 -1.64
C TRP A 632 2.73 17.39 -2.69
N PRO A 633 2.65 16.05 -2.60
CA PRO A 633 1.85 15.23 -1.68
C PRO A 633 2.44 15.11 -0.26
N LEU A 634 1.57 15.05 0.76
CA LEU A 634 1.93 14.79 2.16
C LEU A 634 1.48 13.38 2.58
N MET A 635 2.43 12.52 2.93
CA MET A 635 2.18 11.12 3.32
C MET A 635 2.41 10.90 4.80
N LEU A 636 1.35 10.68 5.56
CA LEU A 636 1.42 10.49 7.02
C LEU A 636 1.43 9.02 7.41
N HIS A 637 2.39 8.26 6.87
CA HIS A 637 2.77 6.92 7.36
C HIS A 637 4.29 6.80 7.36
N SER A 638 4.83 5.90 8.19
CA SER A 638 6.28 5.78 8.43
C SER A 638 6.97 7.09 8.86
N PHE A 639 6.20 8.01 9.46
CA PHE A 639 6.63 9.30 9.99
C PHE A 639 6.78 9.24 11.52
N CYS A 640 7.35 10.28 12.10
CA CYS A 640 7.44 10.48 13.54
C CYS A 640 6.58 11.67 13.97
N SER A 641 6.11 11.68 15.22
CA SER A 641 5.50 12.89 15.77
C SER A 641 5.81 13.14 17.23
N GLU A 642 5.92 14.41 17.60
CA GLU A 642 6.18 14.86 18.96
C GLU A 642 5.25 16.00 19.33
N LEU A 643 4.77 16.00 20.57
CA LEU A 643 4.03 17.12 21.12
C LEU A 643 5.03 18.24 21.47
N THR A 644 4.78 19.46 21.01
CA THR A 644 5.65 20.60 21.36
C THR A 644 5.24 21.18 22.70
N ASP A 645 6.22 21.60 23.51
CA ASP A 645 5.97 22.38 24.72
C ASP A 645 5.57 23.83 24.37
N SER A 646 4.34 24.23 24.71
CA SER A 646 3.93 25.62 24.90
C SER A 646 2.47 25.71 25.36
N GLU A 647 2.08 26.88 25.91
CA GLU A 647 0.68 27.28 26.21
C GLU A 647 -0.28 27.06 25.02
N GLU A 648 0.25 26.90 23.82
CA GLU A 648 -0.45 26.44 22.61
C GLU A 648 0.07 25.06 22.19
N PRO A 649 -0.71 23.98 22.38
CA PRO A 649 -0.29 22.63 22.01
C PRO A 649 -0.30 22.44 20.50
N GLU A 650 0.88 22.23 19.91
CA GLU A 650 1.05 21.82 18.52
C GLU A 650 1.65 20.42 18.43
N LEU A 651 1.27 19.69 17.38
CA LEU A 651 1.83 18.39 17.06
C LEU A 651 2.83 18.53 15.91
N LEU A 652 4.10 18.26 16.18
CA LEU A 652 5.17 18.26 15.20
C LEU A 652 5.21 16.91 14.48
N LEU A 653 5.05 16.90 13.15
CA LEU A 653 5.13 15.70 12.29
C LEU A 653 6.42 15.76 11.47
N ILE A 654 7.24 14.72 11.54
CA ILE A 654 8.60 14.69 10.96
C ILE A 654 8.77 13.47 10.06
N GLY A 655 9.27 13.69 8.84
CA GLY A 655 9.45 12.62 7.86
C GLY A 655 8.13 12.05 7.34
N GLY A 656 8.15 10.78 6.94
CA GLY A 656 7.04 10.12 6.26
C GLY A 656 7.17 10.12 4.74
N GLY A 657 6.34 9.30 4.09
CA GLY A 657 6.48 8.96 2.68
C GLY A 657 6.45 7.45 2.44
N GLY A 658 6.82 7.05 1.23
CA GLY A 658 6.60 5.70 0.76
C GLY A 658 7.29 5.38 -0.55
N ASN A 659 7.51 4.09 -0.83
CA ASN A 659 8.08 3.64 -2.11
C ASN A 659 7.10 3.79 -3.28
N CYS A 660 5.80 3.95 -2.99
CA CYS A 660 4.72 4.19 -3.94
C CYS A 660 4.67 3.14 -5.04
N PHE A 661 4.71 1.86 -4.65
CA PHE A 661 4.72 0.73 -5.56
C PHE A 661 5.89 0.79 -6.57
N SER A 662 5.61 0.84 -7.87
CA SER A 662 6.60 1.00 -8.94
C SER A 662 6.70 2.44 -9.44
N PHE A 663 6.00 3.39 -8.81
CA PHE A 663 5.87 4.76 -9.31
C PHE A 663 7.04 5.67 -8.91
N GLY A 664 7.74 5.29 -7.84
CA GLY A 664 8.95 5.93 -7.35
C GLY A 664 8.79 6.43 -5.91
N THR A 665 9.88 6.35 -5.14
CA THR A 665 9.86 6.73 -3.73
C THR A 665 9.61 8.22 -3.55
N HIS A 666 8.66 8.53 -2.66
CA HIS A 666 8.35 9.86 -2.17
C HIS A 666 8.75 10.00 -0.72
N PHE A 667 9.33 11.15 -0.37
CA PHE A 667 9.61 11.54 1.00
C PHE A 667 8.95 12.88 1.24
N ASN A 668 8.32 13.04 2.40
CA ASN A 668 7.89 14.36 2.85
C ASN A 668 9.13 15.24 3.01
N PRO A 669 9.22 16.37 2.30
CA PRO A 669 10.46 17.13 2.22
C PRO A 669 10.77 17.90 3.50
N GLN A 670 9.73 18.26 4.26
CA GLN A 670 9.81 19.15 5.41
C GLN A 670 8.87 18.65 6.52
N PRO A 671 9.25 18.82 7.80
CA PRO A 671 8.34 18.65 8.91
C PRO A 671 7.18 19.64 8.82
N VAL A 672 6.06 19.27 9.43
CA VAL A 672 4.87 20.13 9.53
C VAL A 672 4.37 20.16 10.97
N THR A 673 3.69 21.23 11.38
CA THR A 673 2.95 21.30 12.65
C THR A 673 1.46 21.26 12.41
N VAL A 674 0.74 20.63 13.35
CA VAL A 674 -0.73 20.63 13.41
C VAL A 674 -1.18 21.34 14.67
N ASP A 675 -2.02 22.36 14.53
CA ASP A 675 -2.60 23.09 15.66
C ASP A 675 -3.69 22.27 16.34
N LEU A 676 -3.50 21.94 17.63
CA LEU A 676 -4.44 21.12 18.40
C LEU A 676 -5.39 21.94 19.28
N ARG A 677 -5.27 23.27 19.35
CA ARG A 677 -6.18 24.11 20.15
C ARG A 677 -7.67 23.88 19.85
N PRO A 678 -8.11 23.72 18.57
CA PRO A 678 -9.51 23.50 18.26
C PRO A 678 -10.11 22.21 18.83
N VAL A 679 -9.27 21.24 19.23
CA VAL A 679 -9.72 19.91 19.70
C VAL A 679 -9.43 19.67 21.18
N LEU A 680 -8.51 20.44 21.76
CA LEU A 680 -8.13 20.30 23.16
C LEU A 680 -8.92 21.20 24.10
N GLY A 681 -9.51 22.28 23.58
CA GLY A 681 -10.44 23.15 24.31
C GLY A 681 -11.71 22.48 24.83
#